data_AF-A0A2D7DGS5-F1
#
_entry.id   AF-A0A2D7DGS5-F1
#
_cell.length_a   1.000
_cell.length_b   1.000
_cell.length_c   1.000
_cell.angle_alpha   90.00
_cell.angle_beta   90.00
_cell.angle_gamma   90.00
#
_symmetry.space_group_name_H-M   'P 1'
#
loop_
_entity.id
_entity.type
_entity.pdbx_description
1 polymer ?
#
loop_
_entity_poly.entity_id
_entity_poly.type
_entity_poly.pdbx_seq_one_letter_code
_entity_poly.pdbx_strand_id
1 'polypeptide(L)'
;MMTTGILDALVRLFALFAAGRTPREAMYGRQAAERYLAGRLSYDFTQAYLKQYDAEIARMNKRMPHSDDERLLAKRRSKLSVRLLVLCQQIIAELDAKDRLIVFARLAEMAKSTETIDEADSFLNTVSDALHLMESDSIGLKSLVKCASADRLDTSLFAVPMPHETVARLVVCNVSADDMFFIKDLGRGDLKLNGNTLQIQSIAPMAQGSVIKDGSGHAVFFSDVVQSCSTYDRIEQRMHFQALNVAHFFNYPKEAALRPLSIKAESGDLIGIMGASGSGKSTLLNILNGSLQPTFGEVYLNGNSIYGIEAWSKGSLGHIAQQDVLISELTVFENLKFSAELSLGGATEEECLEKVERTLRRLGLWEIRDLRVGSVMDKTISGGQRKRLNIALELIREPAVLFVDEPTSGLSSRDSEHIMDILKELTLRGKIVFVVIHQPSSDIFKLFDRLLLLDSGGYPVYQDNPMECLGYLKKISNQVQTSDAMCSACGTVNPEQIFETIASCMVDEYGQLTENRRVSPEEWNDYYNMIQGDGSESRIIEESRPPQHTCPPRWREQFQIHWRRDVTAKLKNKQYVWMNLLQAPALALILSVFTRYSSGKGEFVYRLSENLPQFLFISVIVSLFLGLSFSAEEIFRDRPTLRRERFLRLDWNAYLASKMTVMLGISAVQSLLFTAIAVAVLRIPTGTGMLFLTLFSLSAFANVLGLNLSSAMKSAKTIYIIIPLLIIPQIIFGGAIIRFDRFNPIFTQVDRVPLIGNLMASRWGFESLAVHLTRENDADAPFMEFEDRMERAAWRRDFWHQRYRLIDDAQVRSREWEGALEELTMWGYATDGLETADDMRDAFKDAYKEAFQARDTARQILAEEEDLKELKDANHNDALHEWVMQTDRSERIALTERGLVQETAFIHQMPLGRQAWNAPFYAPEKQLGHWSIKTPIFNLLVLWTMSLTLYFILANRLPERWGWGKRLD
;
A
#
# COMPACT_ATOMS: atom_id res chain seq x y z
N MET A 1 -5.15 45.19 -5.93
CA MET A 1 -6.11 46.18 -5.40
C MET A 1 -6.17 46.01 -3.89
N MET A 2 -6.03 47.07 -3.09
CA MET A 2 -6.24 46.98 -1.64
C MET A 2 -7.74 46.81 -1.37
N THR A 3 -8.09 45.95 -0.40
CA THR A 3 -9.48 45.80 0.05
C THR A 3 -9.96 47.10 0.71
N THR A 4 -11.26 47.39 0.63
CA THR A 4 -11.86 48.59 1.23
C THR A 4 -11.60 48.68 2.73
N GLY A 5 -11.47 47.54 3.42
CA GLY A 5 -11.12 47.46 4.84
C GLY A 5 -9.70 47.93 5.17
N ILE A 6 -8.69 47.54 4.38
CA ILE A 6 -7.29 47.98 4.58
C ILE A 6 -7.19 49.50 4.44
N LEU A 7 -7.84 50.06 3.43
CA LEU A 7 -7.85 51.50 3.17
C LEU A 7 -8.52 52.30 4.30
N ASP A 8 -9.65 51.83 4.80
CA ASP A 8 -10.36 52.46 5.92
C ASP A 8 -9.53 52.39 7.22
N ALA A 9 -8.94 51.23 7.53
CA ALA A 9 -8.04 51.05 8.66
C ALA A 9 -6.82 52.01 8.57
N LEU A 10 -6.20 52.13 7.39
CA LEU A 10 -5.09 53.05 7.17
C LEU A 10 -5.49 54.51 7.37
N VAL A 11 -6.63 54.94 6.82
CA VAL A 11 -7.11 56.32 6.96
C VAL A 11 -7.39 56.67 8.42
N ARG A 12 -8.01 55.75 9.18
CA ARG A 12 -8.25 55.93 10.62
C ARG A 12 -6.95 56.02 11.43
N LEU A 13 -5.96 55.18 11.13
CA LEU A 13 -4.65 55.20 11.80
C LEU A 13 -3.81 56.42 11.41
N PHE A 14 -3.85 56.84 10.14
CA PHE A 14 -3.19 58.05 9.68
C PHE A 14 -3.79 59.29 10.35
N ALA A 15 -5.13 59.36 10.43
CA ALA A 15 -5.84 60.43 11.12
C ALA A 15 -5.47 60.46 12.61
N LEU A 16 -5.35 59.30 13.27
CA LEU A 16 -4.94 59.19 14.66
C LEU A 16 -3.48 59.63 14.89
N PHE A 17 -2.57 59.27 13.98
CA PHE A 17 -1.17 59.71 14.03
C PHE A 17 -1.04 61.24 13.92
N ALA A 18 -1.88 61.87 13.12
CA ALA A 18 -1.96 63.33 12.97
C ALA A 18 -2.81 64.01 14.07
N ALA A 19 -3.68 63.27 14.76
CA ALA A 19 -4.55 63.82 15.80
C ALA A 19 -3.77 64.16 17.07
N GLY A 20 -4.03 65.33 17.66
CA GLY A 20 -3.34 65.77 18.87
C GLY A 20 -2.06 66.58 18.65
N ARG A 21 -1.62 66.74 17.40
CA ARG A 21 -0.40 67.44 16.98
C ARG A 21 -0.64 68.93 16.69
N THR A 22 0.42 69.70 16.46
CA THR A 22 0.28 71.12 16.09
C THR A 22 -0.43 71.26 14.73
N PRO A 23 -1.11 72.40 14.43
CA PRO A 23 -1.76 72.59 13.13
C PRO A 23 -0.81 72.41 11.94
N ARG A 24 0.47 72.75 12.13
CA ARG A 24 1.53 72.59 11.13
C ARG A 24 1.87 71.11 10.91
N GLU A 25 2.00 70.33 11.98
CA GLU A 25 2.23 68.87 11.90
C GLU A 25 1.02 68.14 11.31
N ALA A 26 -0.21 68.52 11.68
CA ALA A 26 -1.43 67.95 11.11
C ALA A 26 -1.54 68.22 9.59
N MET A 27 -1.10 69.40 9.14
CA MET A 27 -1.01 69.74 7.72
C MET A 27 0.02 68.87 6.98
N TYR A 28 1.19 68.63 7.56
CA TYR A 28 2.19 67.71 6.98
C TYR A 28 1.69 66.26 6.94
N GLY A 29 1.03 65.79 7.99
CA GLY A 29 0.40 64.46 8.02
C GLY A 29 -0.68 64.30 6.94
N ARG A 30 -1.49 65.35 6.72
CA ARG A 30 -2.49 65.37 5.65
C ARG A 30 -1.86 65.33 4.26
N GLN A 31 -0.79 66.10 4.03
CA GLN A 31 -0.06 66.07 2.75
C GLN A 31 0.60 64.71 2.49
N ALA A 32 1.14 64.07 3.53
CA ALA A 32 1.70 62.73 3.43
C ALA A 32 0.62 61.68 3.08
N ALA A 33 -0.55 61.74 3.74
CA ALA A 33 -1.69 60.89 3.44
C ALA A 33 -2.23 61.12 2.01
N GLU A 34 -2.31 62.38 1.56
CA GLU A 34 -2.74 62.74 0.20
C GLU A 34 -1.78 62.20 -0.86
N ARG A 35 -0.46 62.38 -0.69
CA ARG A 35 0.55 61.81 -1.60
C ARG A 35 0.47 60.28 -1.64
N TYR A 36 0.28 59.65 -0.49
CA TYR A 36 0.15 58.21 -0.38
C TYR A 36 -1.10 57.67 -1.13
N LEU A 37 -2.25 58.32 -0.94
CA LEU A 37 -3.52 57.91 -1.57
C LEU A 37 -3.53 58.22 -3.08
N ALA A 38 -3.08 59.41 -3.49
CA ALA A 38 -3.05 59.83 -4.89
C ALA A 38 -2.11 58.98 -5.76
N GLY A 39 -1.05 58.42 -5.16
CA GLY A 39 -0.14 57.52 -5.86
C GLY A 39 -0.76 56.15 -6.21
N ARG A 40 -1.92 55.79 -5.66
CA ARG A 40 -2.50 54.44 -5.76
C ARG A 40 -4.00 54.37 -6.06
N LEU A 41 -4.73 55.47 -5.86
CA LEU A 41 -6.16 55.58 -6.10
C LEU A 41 -6.44 56.59 -7.23
N SER A 42 -7.61 56.47 -7.87
CA SER A 42 -8.06 57.55 -8.75
C SER A 42 -8.33 58.83 -7.95
N TYR A 43 -8.39 59.96 -8.65
CA TYR A 43 -8.62 61.27 -8.03
C TYR A 43 -9.90 61.29 -7.18
N ASP A 44 -11.01 60.73 -7.69
CA ASP A 44 -12.30 60.73 -6.99
C ASP A 44 -12.27 59.94 -5.68
N PHE A 45 -11.67 58.74 -5.70
CA PHE A 45 -11.50 57.94 -4.49
C PHE A 45 -10.54 58.60 -3.50
N THR A 46 -9.46 59.21 -3.99
CA THR A 46 -8.52 59.96 -3.15
C THR A 46 -9.23 61.07 -2.39
N GLN A 47 -10.07 61.86 -3.07
CA GLN A 47 -10.85 62.93 -2.44
C GLN A 47 -11.88 62.40 -1.43
N ALA A 48 -12.52 61.26 -1.71
CA ALA A 48 -13.47 60.64 -0.79
C ALA A 48 -12.78 60.18 0.52
N TYR A 49 -11.63 59.51 0.43
CA TYR A 49 -10.87 59.06 1.60
C TYR A 49 -10.21 60.22 2.35
N LEU A 50 -9.77 61.29 1.67
CA LEU A 50 -9.29 62.50 2.34
C LEU A 50 -10.39 63.22 3.12
N LYS A 51 -11.64 63.24 2.62
CA LYS A 51 -12.78 63.74 3.40
C LYS A 51 -13.03 62.91 4.64
N GLN A 52 -12.89 61.59 4.57
CA GLN A 52 -13.00 60.70 5.74
C GLN A 52 -11.86 60.96 6.73
N TYR A 53 -10.63 61.11 6.26
CA TYR A 53 -9.47 61.49 7.07
C TYR A 53 -9.71 62.81 7.82
N ASP A 54 -10.14 63.86 7.10
CA ASP A 54 -10.44 65.18 7.67
C ASP A 54 -11.58 65.10 8.72
N ALA A 55 -12.62 64.29 8.43
CA ALA A 55 -13.74 64.06 9.35
C ALA A 55 -13.30 63.33 10.63
N GLU A 56 -12.43 62.33 10.52
CA GLU A 56 -11.89 61.58 11.66
C GLU A 56 -10.97 62.46 12.52
N ILE A 57 -10.09 63.26 11.92
CA ILE A 57 -9.29 64.26 12.68
C ILE A 57 -10.21 65.24 13.40
N ALA A 58 -11.22 65.78 12.71
CA ALA A 58 -12.15 66.72 13.32
C ALA A 58 -12.92 66.08 14.49
N ARG A 59 -13.40 64.85 14.32
CA ARG A 59 -14.05 64.06 15.38
C ARG A 59 -13.12 63.82 16.57
N MET A 60 -11.85 63.53 16.30
CA MET A 60 -10.85 63.29 17.35
C MET A 60 -10.53 64.56 18.13
N ASN A 61 -10.42 65.71 17.46
CA ASN A 61 -10.13 67.03 18.03
C ASN A 61 -11.31 67.69 18.76
N LYS A 62 -12.56 67.49 18.31
CA LYS A 62 -13.79 68.14 18.86
C LYS A 62 -14.09 67.86 20.34
N ARG A 63 -13.46 66.83 20.93
CA ARG A 63 -13.64 66.42 22.33
C ARG A 63 -12.40 66.68 23.21
N MET A 64 -11.47 67.53 22.76
CA MET A 64 -10.21 67.81 23.47
C MET A 64 -10.10 69.28 23.92
N PRO A 65 -9.66 69.56 25.17
CA PRO A 65 -9.47 70.94 25.66
C PRO A 65 -8.24 71.60 25.00
N HIS A 66 -8.34 72.89 24.64
CA HIS A 66 -7.34 73.70 23.93
C HIS A 66 -6.33 74.42 24.86
N SER A 67 -5.88 73.78 25.93
CA SER A 67 -5.01 74.42 26.95
C SER A 67 -3.56 73.91 26.88
N ASP A 68 -2.60 74.83 27.07
CA ASP A 68 -1.14 74.58 27.15
C ASP A 68 -0.68 74.03 28.52
N ASP A 69 -1.62 73.65 29.40
CA ASP A 69 -1.33 73.10 30.72
C ASP A 69 -0.81 71.66 30.62
N GLU A 70 0.37 71.41 31.20
CA GLU A 70 1.11 70.15 31.11
C GLU A 70 0.29 68.94 31.61
N ARG A 71 -0.57 69.16 32.63
CA ARG A 71 -1.53 68.14 33.12
C ARG A 71 -2.63 67.81 32.12
N LEU A 72 -3.11 68.80 31.37
CA LEU A 72 -4.13 68.61 30.35
C LEU A 72 -3.55 67.97 29.08
N LEU A 73 -2.29 68.26 28.75
CA LEU A 73 -1.54 67.58 27.69
C LEU A 73 -1.29 66.10 28.03
N ALA A 74 -0.98 65.76 29.29
CA ALA A 74 -0.90 64.35 29.72
C ALA A 74 -2.26 63.63 29.62
N LYS A 75 -3.35 64.31 30.01
CA LYS A 75 -4.74 63.80 29.86
C LYS A 75 -5.17 63.67 28.39
N ARG A 76 -4.57 64.47 27.50
CA ARG A 76 -4.75 64.41 26.04
C ARG A 76 -4.06 63.17 25.47
N ARG A 77 -2.79 62.93 25.83
CA ARG A 77 -2.01 61.75 25.41
C ARG A 77 -2.65 60.44 25.89
N SER A 78 -3.18 60.39 27.12
CA SER A 78 -3.87 59.20 27.64
C SER A 78 -5.17 58.89 26.91
N LYS A 79 -6.00 59.91 26.59
CA LYS A 79 -7.23 59.72 25.79
C LYS A 79 -6.95 59.25 24.36
N LEU A 80 -5.89 59.74 23.73
CA LEU A 80 -5.48 59.29 22.39
C LEU A 80 -4.98 57.85 22.42
N SER A 81 -4.21 57.48 23.44
CA SER A 81 -3.73 56.09 23.65
C SER A 81 -4.88 55.10 23.87
N VAL A 82 -5.92 55.48 24.64
CA VAL A 82 -7.12 54.65 24.81
C VAL A 82 -7.87 54.46 23.49
N ARG A 83 -7.97 55.51 22.65
CA ARG A 83 -8.61 55.41 21.34
C ARG A 83 -7.80 54.57 20.35
N LEU A 84 -6.48 54.63 20.42
CA LEU A 84 -5.59 53.76 19.65
C LEU A 84 -5.91 52.29 19.91
N LEU A 85 -6.06 51.90 21.17
CA LEU A 85 -6.41 50.52 21.55
C LEU A 85 -7.78 50.10 21.00
N VAL A 86 -8.79 50.96 21.09
CA VAL A 86 -10.14 50.69 20.55
C VAL A 86 -10.11 50.53 19.03
N LEU A 87 -9.38 51.40 18.32
CA LEU A 87 -9.23 51.30 16.87
C LEU A 87 -8.47 50.05 16.47
N CYS A 88 -7.38 49.70 17.17
CA CYS A 88 -6.65 48.47 16.89
C CYS A 88 -7.50 47.22 17.15
N GLN A 89 -8.36 47.21 18.19
CA GLN A 89 -9.33 46.13 18.41
C GLN A 89 -10.34 46.00 17.27
N GLN A 90 -10.83 47.12 16.72
CA GLN A 90 -11.71 47.10 15.55
C GLN A 90 -10.98 46.55 14.32
N ILE A 91 -9.73 46.97 14.10
CA ILE A 91 -8.90 46.48 13.00
C ILE A 91 -8.63 44.98 13.14
N ILE A 92 -8.39 44.46 14.35
CA ILE A 92 -8.22 43.03 14.60
C ILE A 92 -9.49 42.23 14.26
N ALA A 93 -10.68 42.82 14.47
CA ALA A 93 -11.95 42.17 14.14
C ALA A 93 -12.27 42.23 12.63
N GLU A 94 -11.77 43.25 11.92
CA GLU A 94 -12.03 43.48 10.49
C GLU A 94 -10.98 42.84 9.56
N LEU A 95 -9.72 42.69 10.00
CA LEU A 95 -8.59 42.29 9.17
C LEU A 95 -7.86 41.03 9.69
N ASP A 96 -7.44 40.19 8.74
CA ASP A 96 -6.60 39.02 9.00
C ASP A 96 -5.16 39.40 9.39
N ALA A 97 -4.38 38.43 9.86
CA ALA A 97 -2.97 38.65 10.25
C ALA A 97 -2.11 39.26 9.12
N LYS A 98 -2.27 38.78 7.88
CA LYS A 98 -1.52 39.29 6.70
C LYS A 98 -1.89 40.74 6.40
N ASP A 99 -3.18 41.07 6.47
CA ASP A 99 -3.67 42.43 6.24
C ASP A 99 -3.20 43.40 7.32
N ARG A 100 -3.12 42.95 8.58
CA ARG A 100 -2.53 43.75 9.69
C ARG A 100 -1.06 44.08 9.45
N LEU A 101 -0.26 43.14 8.93
CA LEU A 101 1.14 43.40 8.55
C LEU A 101 1.25 44.43 7.42
N ILE A 102 0.38 44.35 6.41
CA ILE A 102 0.33 45.35 5.33
C ILE A 102 -0.01 46.73 5.91
N VAL A 103 -1.04 46.84 6.75
CA VAL A 103 -1.42 48.10 7.40
C VAL A 103 -0.25 48.69 8.19
N PHE A 104 0.45 47.88 8.98
CA PHE A 104 1.60 48.31 9.76
C PHE A 104 2.77 48.78 8.89
N ALA A 105 3.13 48.02 7.85
CA ALA A 105 4.20 48.38 6.93
C ALA A 105 3.95 49.74 6.25
N ARG A 106 2.70 50.01 5.88
CA ARG A 106 2.29 51.29 5.27
C ARG A 106 2.26 52.45 6.26
N LEU A 107 1.88 52.19 7.50
CA LEU A 107 1.98 53.17 8.58
C LEU A 107 3.44 53.56 8.86
N ALA A 108 4.35 52.59 8.87
CA ALA A 108 5.77 52.84 9.05
C ALA A 108 6.37 53.65 7.87
N GLU A 109 5.98 53.34 6.62
CA GLU A 109 6.37 54.11 5.42
C GLU A 109 5.90 55.57 5.50
N MET A 110 4.66 55.81 5.94
CA MET A 110 4.13 57.15 6.16
C MET A 110 4.90 57.89 7.26
N ALA A 111 5.15 57.22 8.39
CA ALA A 111 5.89 57.81 9.52
C ALA A 111 7.31 58.26 9.12
N LYS A 112 7.96 57.55 8.18
CA LYS A 112 9.24 57.96 7.61
C LYS A 112 9.12 59.26 6.81
N SER A 113 8.10 59.39 5.96
CA SER A 113 7.91 60.57 5.10
C SER A 113 7.73 61.88 5.88
N THR A 114 7.37 61.79 7.16
CA THR A 114 7.14 62.94 8.03
C THR A 114 8.39 63.48 8.74
N GLU A 115 9.57 62.83 8.64
CA GLU A 115 10.97 63.16 9.07
C GLU A 115 11.26 64.03 10.32
N THR A 116 10.29 64.66 10.99
CA THR A 116 10.45 65.67 12.05
C THR A 116 9.82 65.23 13.38
N ILE A 117 9.58 63.93 13.58
CA ILE A 117 8.76 63.42 14.70
C ILE A 117 9.57 62.42 15.53
N ASP A 118 10.23 62.90 16.58
CA ASP A 118 10.98 62.06 17.56
C ASP A 118 10.10 60.98 18.24
N GLU A 119 8.78 61.11 18.20
CA GLU A 119 7.81 60.19 18.81
C GLU A 119 7.27 59.11 17.84
N ALA A 120 7.71 59.06 16.58
CA ALA A 120 7.17 58.14 15.57
C ALA A 120 7.42 56.66 15.89
N ASP A 121 8.62 56.31 16.38
CA ASP A 121 8.96 54.93 16.75
C ASP A 121 8.17 54.46 17.97
N SER A 122 7.97 55.34 18.97
CA SER A 122 7.16 55.03 20.16
C SER A 122 5.70 54.72 19.78
N PHE A 123 5.15 55.48 18.83
CA PHE A 123 3.79 55.24 18.33
C PHE A 123 3.69 53.91 17.57
N LEU A 124 4.65 53.64 16.67
CA LEU A 124 4.69 52.36 15.93
C LEU A 124 4.82 51.16 16.88
N ASN A 125 5.61 51.26 17.95
CA ASN A 125 5.68 50.20 18.96
C ASN A 125 4.33 49.95 19.62
N THR A 126 3.63 51.02 20.05
CA THR A 126 2.29 50.88 20.66
C THR A 126 1.26 50.29 19.69
N VAL A 127 1.32 50.65 18.40
CA VAL A 127 0.44 50.08 17.36
C VAL A 127 0.77 48.60 17.11
N SER A 128 2.06 48.24 17.06
CA SER A 128 2.50 46.87 16.90
C SER A 128 1.95 45.96 18.00
N ASP A 129 2.11 46.39 19.25
CA ASP A 129 1.60 45.66 20.42
C ASP A 129 0.06 45.57 20.38
N ALA A 130 -0.61 46.67 20.07
CA ALA A 130 -2.07 46.74 20.02
C ALA A 130 -2.68 45.92 18.87
N LEU A 131 -1.95 45.72 17.77
CA LEU A 131 -2.35 44.86 16.65
C LEU A 131 -1.96 43.40 16.85
N HIS A 132 -1.32 43.03 17.97
CA HIS A 132 -0.78 41.70 18.25
C HIS A 132 0.18 41.20 17.15
N LEU A 133 1.10 42.06 16.70
CA LEU A 133 2.16 41.66 15.76
C LEU A 133 3.34 41.02 16.51
N MET A 134 4.04 40.09 15.86
CA MET A 134 5.28 39.52 16.39
C MET A 134 6.35 40.61 16.50
N GLU A 135 7.11 40.60 17.59
CA GLU A 135 8.16 41.60 17.84
C GLU A 135 9.20 41.61 16.71
N SER A 136 9.58 40.42 16.21
CA SER A 136 10.48 40.23 15.06
C SER A 136 10.01 40.96 13.80
N ASP A 137 8.72 40.86 13.48
CA ASP A 137 8.13 41.41 12.26
C ASP A 137 8.08 42.93 12.32
N SER A 138 7.71 43.46 13.50
CA SER A 138 7.64 44.90 13.71
C SER A 138 9.02 45.55 13.55
N ILE A 139 10.05 44.93 14.13
CA ILE A 139 11.45 45.40 14.06
C ILE A 139 11.95 45.28 12.62
N GLY A 140 11.71 44.13 11.97
CA GLY A 140 12.07 43.89 10.57
C GLY A 140 11.45 44.92 9.63
N LEU A 141 10.14 45.17 9.71
CA LEU A 141 9.46 46.16 8.86
C LEU A 141 9.97 47.59 9.12
N LYS A 142 10.17 47.99 10.38
CA LYS A 142 10.75 49.29 10.72
C LYS A 142 12.16 49.46 10.14
N SER A 143 13.01 48.43 10.26
CA SER A 143 14.36 48.43 9.72
C SER A 143 14.36 48.50 8.18
N LEU A 144 13.47 47.75 7.50
CA LEU A 144 13.31 47.79 6.04
C LEU A 144 12.91 49.18 5.54
N VAL A 145 11.98 49.86 6.23
CA VAL A 145 11.57 51.23 5.90
C VAL A 145 12.76 52.21 6.00
N LYS A 146 13.54 52.11 7.08
CA LYS A 146 14.69 52.98 7.35
C LYS A 146 15.92 52.66 6.50
N CYS A 147 16.05 51.43 6.01
CA CYS A 147 17.18 50.95 5.23
C CYS A 147 17.44 51.81 3.98
N ALA A 148 18.66 52.34 3.85
CA ALA A 148 19.11 53.15 2.71
C ALA A 148 20.23 52.50 1.90
N SER A 149 20.96 51.53 2.47
CA SER A 149 22.08 50.82 1.84
C SER A 149 22.12 49.36 2.29
N ALA A 150 22.58 48.45 1.43
CA ALA A 150 22.68 47.03 1.73
C ALA A 150 23.92 46.63 2.58
N ASP A 151 24.83 47.56 2.87
CA ASP A 151 26.12 47.27 3.54
C ASP A 151 26.00 46.93 5.04
N ARG A 152 24.87 47.28 5.68
CA ARG A 152 24.58 46.94 7.09
C ARG A 152 23.10 46.58 7.23
N LEU A 153 22.82 45.28 7.22
CA LEU A 153 21.47 44.74 7.40
C LEU A 153 21.32 44.19 8.83
N ASP A 154 20.18 44.51 9.46
CA ASP A 154 19.78 43.91 10.74
C ASP A 154 19.46 42.42 10.58
N THR A 155 19.39 41.66 11.68
CA THR A 155 19.19 40.19 11.68
C THR A 155 17.92 39.68 11.00
N SER A 156 16.93 40.55 10.74
CA SER A 156 15.66 40.21 10.07
C SER A 156 15.60 40.63 8.60
N LEU A 157 16.65 41.28 8.08
CA LEU A 157 16.76 41.72 6.69
C LEU A 157 17.79 40.89 5.93
N PHE A 158 17.42 40.51 4.71
CA PHE A 158 18.25 39.71 3.82
C PHE A 158 18.50 40.49 2.52
N ALA A 159 19.76 40.51 2.09
CA ALA A 159 20.14 41.03 0.79
C ALA A 159 20.03 39.90 -0.22
N VAL A 160 19.18 40.07 -1.24
CA VAL A 160 19.06 39.11 -2.34
C VAL A 160 19.80 39.69 -3.55
N PRO A 161 20.89 39.05 -4.01
CA PRO A 161 21.58 39.51 -5.22
C PRO A 161 20.74 39.22 -6.46
N MET A 162 20.72 40.16 -7.41
CA MET A 162 20.15 39.91 -8.74
C MET A 162 21.17 39.14 -9.60
N PRO A 163 20.71 38.27 -10.53
CA PRO A 163 21.60 37.62 -11.48
C PRO A 163 22.44 38.66 -12.23
N HIS A 164 23.77 38.51 -12.21
CA HIS A 164 24.78 39.41 -12.81
C HIS A 164 25.12 40.73 -12.08
N GLU A 165 24.54 41.03 -10.91
CA GLU A 165 24.97 42.16 -10.07
C GLU A 165 25.83 41.69 -8.89
N THR A 166 27.02 42.29 -8.71
CA THR A 166 27.93 41.98 -7.58
C THR A 166 27.53 42.63 -6.27
N VAL A 167 26.60 43.59 -6.29
CA VAL A 167 26.10 44.31 -5.10
C VAL A 167 24.63 44.01 -4.94
N ALA A 168 24.24 43.47 -3.78
CA ALA A 168 22.85 43.16 -3.48
C ALA A 168 22.03 44.46 -3.40
N ARG A 169 21.12 44.64 -4.35
CA ARG A 169 20.27 45.83 -4.48
C ARG A 169 18.84 45.63 -3.96
N LEU A 170 18.39 44.38 -3.91
CA LEU A 170 17.09 43.98 -3.39
C LEU A 170 17.23 43.61 -1.91
N VAL A 171 16.52 44.34 -1.04
CA VAL A 171 16.45 44.00 0.39
C VAL A 171 15.09 43.41 0.70
N VAL A 172 15.10 42.30 1.42
CA VAL A 172 13.93 41.52 1.78
C VAL A 172 13.82 41.42 3.29
N CYS A 173 12.63 41.69 3.83
CA CYS A 173 12.30 41.41 5.22
C CYS A 173 11.48 40.13 5.29
N ASN A 174 11.97 39.18 6.09
CA ASN A 174 11.18 38.01 6.47
C ASN A 174 10.19 38.42 7.56
N VAL A 175 8.94 37.99 7.44
CA VAL A 175 7.85 38.25 8.41
C VAL A 175 7.24 36.91 8.81
N SER A 176 6.49 36.86 9.92
CA SER A 176 5.92 35.61 10.44
C SER A 176 4.84 34.98 9.55
N ALA A 177 4.53 35.58 8.40
CA ALA A 177 3.63 35.04 7.41
C ALA A 177 4.43 34.28 6.35
N ASP A 178 4.42 32.94 6.43
CA ASP A 178 5.28 32.04 5.63
C ASP A 178 5.18 32.23 4.10
N ASP A 179 4.09 32.82 3.58
CA ASP A 179 3.86 33.01 2.14
C ASP A 179 4.03 34.46 1.66
N MET A 180 4.63 35.34 2.46
CA MET A 180 4.77 36.75 2.11
C MET A 180 6.09 37.34 2.61
N PHE A 181 6.78 38.05 1.73
CA PHE A 181 7.91 38.90 2.09
C PHE A 181 7.59 40.37 1.85
N PHE A 182 8.31 41.26 2.52
CA PHE A 182 8.34 42.67 2.14
C PHE A 182 9.66 42.98 1.47
N ILE A 183 9.60 43.50 0.25
CA ILE A 183 10.76 43.79 -0.57
C ILE A 183 10.93 45.28 -0.77
N LYS A 184 12.18 45.71 -0.97
CA LYS A 184 12.53 47.10 -1.25
C LYS A 184 13.67 47.15 -2.27
N ASP A 185 13.47 47.93 -3.32
CA ASP A 185 14.52 48.24 -4.30
C ASP A 185 15.33 49.46 -3.84
N LEU A 186 16.64 49.27 -3.67
CA LEU A 186 17.58 50.33 -3.29
C LEU A 186 18.27 51.04 -4.46
N GLY A 187 18.04 50.64 -5.73
CA GLY A 187 18.73 51.27 -6.87
C GLY A 187 17.83 52.08 -7.82
N ARG A 188 18.10 52.03 -9.13
CA ARG A 188 17.59 52.95 -10.18
C ARG A 188 16.09 52.81 -10.56
N GLY A 189 15.32 51.92 -9.94
CA GLY A 189 13.86 51.79 -10.16
C GLY A 189 13.43 51.08 -11.44
N ASP A 190 14.29 50.22 -11.99
CA ASP A 190 14.04 49.37 -13.17
C ASP A 190 13.48 47.98 -12.85
N LEU A 191 13.42 47.60 -11.56
CA LEU A 191 12.84 46.33 -11.15
C LEU A 191 11.32 46.33 -11.30
N LYS A 192 10.78 45.26 -11.86
CA LYS A 192 9.34 45.03 -12.03
C LYS A 192 8.88 43.84 -11.21
N LEU A 193 7.97 44.06 -10.26
CA LEU A 193 7.27 43.01 -9.54
C LEU A 193 5.99 42.64 -10.30
N ASN A 194 5.89 41.41 -10.78
CA ASN A 194 4.73 40.92 -11.55
C ASN A 194 4.39 41.80 -12.76
N GLY A 195 5.41 42.39 -13.40
CA GLY A 195 5.26 43.30 -14.53
C GLY A 195 5.06 44.78 -14.16
N ASN A 196 4.77 45.10 -12.90
CA ASN A 196 4.62 46.47 -12.41
C ASN A 196 5.96 47.01 -11.88
N THR A 197 6.35 48.19 -12.32
CA THR A 197 7.59 48.84 -11.86
C THR A 197 7.51 49.15 -10.37
N LEU A 198 8.51 48.68 -9.61
CA LEU A 198 8.67 48.99 -8.19
C LEU A 198 9.09 50.45 -8.05
N GLN A 199 8.42 51.19 -7.15
CA GLN A 199 8.84 52.55 -6.83
C GLN A 199 10.08 52.51 -5.93
N ILE A 200 11.09 53.31 -6.29
CA ILE A 200 12.37 53.41 -5.58
C ILE A 200 12.13 53.75 -4.10
N GLN A 201 12.83 53.05 -3.21
CA GLN A 201 12.74 53.22 -1.75
C GLN A 201 11.34 53.00 -1.14
N SER A 202 10.36 52.53 -1.90
CA SER A 202 9.07 52.08 -1.38
C SER A 202 9.12 50.60 -1.05
N ILE A 203 8.31 50.19 -0.08
CA ILE A 203 8.17 48.76 0.25
C ILE A 203 7.02 48.16 -0.56
N ALA A 204 7.24 46.99 -1.14
CA ALA A 204 6.19 46.21 -1.77
C ALA A 204 6.02 44.85 -1.08
N PRO A 205 4.79 44.39 -0.84
CA PRO A 205 4.57 42.99 -0.46
C PRO A 205 4.83 42.11 -1.68
N MET A 206 5.63 41.07 -1.50
CA MET A 206 5.87 40.00 -2.46
C MET A 206 5.16 38.77 -1.93
N ALA A 207 4.13 38.33 -2.63
CA ALA A 207 3.38 37.13 -2.30
C ALA A 207 3.95 35.92 -3.05
N GLN A 208 3.55 34.73 -2.65
CA GLN A 208 3.90 33.52 -3.37
C GLN A 208 3.49 33.58 -4.85
N GLY A 209 4.37 33.04 -5.72
CA GLY A 209 4.20 33.10 -7.17
C GLY A 209 4.58 34.45 -7.80
N SER A 210 5.02 35.42 -6.98
CA SER A 210 5.56 36.68 -7.49
C SER A 210 6.91 36.49 -8.17
N VAL A 211 7.14 37.28 -9.22
CA VAL A 211 8.39 37.34 -9.98
C VAL A 211 8.89 38.78 -10.00
N ILE A 212 10.16 38.98 -9.68
CA ILE A 212 10.86 40.25 -9.84
C ILE A 212 11.72 40.16 -11.09
N LYS A 213 11.47 41.04 -12.06
CA LYS A 213 12.29 41.14 -13.28
C LYS A 213 13.12 42.39 -13.30
N ASP A 214 14.38 42.28 -13.72
CA ASP A 214 15.22 43.44 -13.98
C ASP A 214 14.98 44.04 -15.37
N GLY A 215 15.66 45.14 -15.68
CA GLY A 215 15.59 45.79 -17.00
C GLY A 215 16.17 44.95 -18.15
N SER A 216 16.98 43.93 -17.84
CA SER A 216 17.61 43.04 -18.82
C SER A 216 16.83 41.74 -19.07
N GLY A 217 15.76 41.50 -18.29
CA GLY A 217 14.86 40.37 -18.43
C GLY A 217 15.11 39.21 -17.46
N HIS A 218 16.14 39.30 -16.61
CA HIS A 218 16.42 38.31 -15.57
C HIS A 218 15.35 38.36 -14.48
N ALA A 219 14.89 37.18 -14.08
CA ALA A 219 13.87 37.01 -13.07
C ALA A 219 14.48 36.45 -11.78
N VAL A 220 14.04 36.96 -10.62
CA VAL A 220 14.16 36.24 -9.34
C VAL A 220 12.77 35.97 -8.81
N PHE A 221 12.58 34.73 -8.38
CA PHE A 221 11.31 34.18 -7.99
C PHE A 221 11.16 34.22 -6.47
N PHE A 222 9.91 34.06 -6.01
CA PHE A 222 9.63 33.95 -4.59
C PHE A 222 10.44 32.84 -3.91
N SER A 223 10.61 31.69 -4.56
CA SER A 223 11.43 30.58 -4.07
C SER A 223 12.89 30.93 -3.89
N ASP A 224 13.48 31.68 -4.83
CA ASP A 224 14.88 32.13 -4.74
C ASP A 224 15.09 33.05 -3.53
N VAL A 225 14.07 33.89 -3.25
CA VAL A 225 14.05 34.75 -2.06
C VAL A 225 13.94 33.91 -0.79
N VAL A 226 13.03 32.92 -0.74
CA VAL A 226 12.94 31.98 0.40
C VAL A 226 14.28 31.27 0.62
N GLN A 227 14.90 30.77 -0.45
CA GLN A 227 16.17 30.05 -0.39
C GLN A 227 17.31 30.96 0.11
N SER A 228 17.32 32.21 -0.31
CA SER A 228 18.30 33.21 0.13
C SER A 228 18.11 33.59 1.60
N CYS A 229 16.86 33.82 2.02
CA CYS A 229 16.48 34.17 3.40
C CYS A 229 16.61 33.01 4.39
N SER A 230 16.53 31.75 3.92
CA SER A 230 16.59 30.55 4.77
C SER A 230 18.01 30.10 5.12
N THR A 231 19.04 30.86 4.74
CA THR A 231 20.44 30.47 5.01
C THR A 231 20.85 30.87 6.44
N TYR A 232 20.91 29.91 7.37
CA TYR A 232 22.15 29.52 8.09
C TYR A 232 21.96 28.38 9.13
N ASP A 233 20.78 28.18 9.74
CA ASP A 233 20.71 27.34 10.97
C ASP A 233 19.78 26.11 10.98
N ARG A 234 19.04 25.75 9.91
CA ARG A 234 18.02 24.67 10.02
C ARG A 234 17.94 23.59 8.93
N ILE A 235 18.64 23.69 7.80
CA ILE A 235 18.62 22.63 6.78
C ILE A 235 19.95 21.88 6.86
N GLU A 236 20.08 20.99 7.85
CA GLU A 236 21.33 20.28 8.12
C GLU A 236 21.84 19.43 6.93
N GLN A 237 21.02 19.12 5.92
CA GLN A 237 21.47 18.47 4.68
C GLN A 237 20.58 18.87 3.48
N ARG A 238 21.09 19.70 2.55
CA ARG A 238 20.41 19.96 1.27
C ARG A 238 20.42 18.66 0.44
N MET A 239 19.24 18.25 -0.04
CA MET A 239 19.09 17.10 -0.90
C MET A 239 19.25 17.54 -2.36
N HIS A 240 20.01 16.77 -3.14
CA HIS A 240 20.18 16.96 -4.56
C HIS A 240 19.69 15.71 -5.29
N PHE A 241 18.71 15.89 -6.18
CA PHE A 241 18.15 14.85 -7.01
C PHE A 241 18.51 15.10 -8.47
N GLN A 242 19.12 14.11 -9.13
CA GLN A 242 19.63 14.24 -10.49
C GLN A 242 19.20 13.04 -11.33
N ALA A 243 18.58 13.29 -12.47
CA ALA A 243 18.34 12.30 -13.51
C ALA A 243 19.16 12.68 -14.73
N LEU A 244 20.01 11.78 -15.23
CA LEU A 244 20.95 12.05 -16.32
C LEU A 244 20.59 11.24 -17.56
N ASN A 245 20.27 11.94 -18.65
CA ASN A 245 19.97 11.39 -19.98
C ASN A 245 19.03 10.18 -19.96
N VAL A 246 17.95 10.30 -19.19
CA VAL A 246 17.05 9.19 -18.94
C VAL A 246 16.10 9.00 -20.11
N ALA A 247 16.06 7.79 -20.66
CA ALA A 247 15.17 7.40 -21.74
C ALA A 247 14.60 5.99 -21.51
N HIS A 248 13.38 5.74 -21.98
CA HIS A 248 12.72 4.45 -21.79
C HIS A 248 11.90 4.01 -23.00
N PHE A 249 11.99 2.72 -23.28
CA PHE A 249 11.26 2.02 -24.33
C PHE A 249 10.56 0.80 -23.73
N PHE A 250 9.27 0.64 -24.00
CA PHE A 250 8.54 -0.58 -23.59
C PHE A 250 9.05 -1.80 -24.36
N ASN A 251 9.29 -1.62 -25.66
CA ASN A 251 9.91 -2.59 -26.55
C ASN A 251 11.00 -1.90 -27.36
N TYR A 252 12.24 -1.96 -26.88
CA TYR A 252 13.36 -1.35 -27.58
C TYR A 252 13.62 -2.06 -28.92
N PRO A 253 13.81 -1.32 -30.04
CA PRO A 253 13.80 0.15 -30.19
C PRO A 253 12.45 0.73 -30.68
N LYS A 254 11.42 -0.10 -30.86
CA LYS A 254 10.19 0.25 -31.60
C LYS A 254 9.23 1.16 -30.84
N GLU A 255 9.10 0.97 -29.52
CA GLU A 255 8.09 1.65 -28.71
C GLU A 255 8.74 2.59 -27.69
N ALA A 256 9.11 3.79 -28.13
CA ALA A 256 9.63 4.84 -27.26
C ALA A 256 8.52 5.38 -26.36
N ALA A 257 8.75 5.34 -25.05
CA ALA A 257 7.84 5.88 -24.05
C ALA A 257 8.33 7.23 -23.48
N LEU A 258 9.66 7.41 -23.45
CA LEU A 258 10.32 8.63 -22.98
C LEU A 258 11.61 8.85 -23.79
N ARG A 259 11.77 10.05 -24.35
CA ARG A 259 13.00 10.49 -25.02
C ARG A 259 14.03 10.97 -24.00
N PRO A 260 15.33 11.01 -24.36
CA PRO A 260 16.39 11.42 -23.44
C PRO A 260 16.11 12.79 -22.82
N LEU A 261 16.15 12.87 -21.49
CA LEU A 261 16.03 14.13 -20.76
C LEU A 261 16.85 14.08 -19.47
N SER A 262 17.27 15.26 -19.00
CA SER A 262 18.04 15.40 -17.75
C SER A 262 17.34 16.36 -16.79
N ILE A 263 17.15 15.93 -15.54
CA ILE A 263 16.45 16.71 -14.50
C ILE A 263 17.39 16.96 -13.33
N LYS A 264 17.35 18.19 -12.81
CA LYS A 264 17.99 18.57 -11.54
C LYS A 264 16.93 19.19 -10.63
N ALA A 265 16.88 18.72 -9.40
CA ALA A 265 16.00 19.24 -8.35
C ALA A 265 16.75 19.30 -7.00
N GLU A 266 16.42 20.31 -6.21
CA GLU A 266 17.03 20.55 -4.89
C GLU A 266 15.96 20.67 -3.79
N SER A 267 16.37 20.50 -2.53
CA SER A 267 15.52 20.77 -1.37
C SER A 267 14.81 22.12 -1.48
N GLY A 268 13.49 22.14 -1.42
CA GLY A 268 12.68 23.35 -1.62
C GLY A 268 11.90 23.39 -2.93
N ASP A 269 12.27 22.55 -3.91
CA ASP A 269 11.59 22.54 -5.20
C ASP A 269 10.25 21.76 -5.17
N LEU A 270 9.18 22.44 -5.57
CA LEU A 270 7.92 21.86 -6.02
C LEU A 270 7.92 21.80 -7.56
N ILE A 271 8.17 20.62 -8.13
CA ILE A 271 8.26 20.40 -9.58
C ILE A 271 6.93 19.89 -10.13
N GLY A 272 6.32 20.66 -11.03
CA GLY A 272 5.14 20.24 -11.80
C GLY A 272 5.53 19.48 -13.07
N ILE A 273 4.99 18.30 -13.29
CA ILE A 273 5.12 17.52 -14.53
C ILE A 273 3.78 17.60 -15.27
N MET A 274 3.79 18.25 -16.44
CA MET A 274 2.61 18.49 -17.28
C MET A 274 2.78 17.92 -18.68
N GLY A 275 1.68 17.66 -19.37
CA GLY A 275 1.67 17.06 -20.71
C GLY A 275 0.34 16.41 -21.04
N ALA A 276 0.08 16.20 -22.33
CA ALA A 276 -1.14 15.53 -22.80
C ALA A 276 -1.26 14.09 -22.28
N SER A 277 -2.47 13.51 -22.30
CA SER A 277 -2.63 12.09 -21.97
C SER A 277 -1.76 11.22 -22.88
N GLY A 278 -1.06 10.24 -22.31
CA GLY A 278 -0.11 9.40 -23.05
C GLY A 278 1.25 10.03 -23.39
N SER A 279 1.57 11.25 -22.92
CA SER A 279 2.88 11.88 -23.15
C SER A 279 4.05 11.30 -22.36
N GLY A 280 3.85 10.23 -21.58
CA GLY A 280 4.91 9.60 -20.79
C GLY A 280 5.09 10.14 -19.35
N LYS A 281 4.19 10.99 -18.84
CA LYS A 281 4.26 11.57 -17.47
C LYS A 281 4.41 10.52 -16.36
N SER A 282 3.49 9.56 -16.30
CA SER A 282 3.53 8.49 -15.28
C SER A 282 4.72 7.55 -15.51
N THR A 283 5.15 7.34 -16.76
CA THR A 283 6.38 6.58 -17.07
C THR A 283 7.60 7.29 -16.49
N LEU A 284 7.73 8.60 -16.71
CA LEU A 284 8.79 9.41 -16.12
C LEU A 284 8.73 9.37 -14.59
N LEU A 285 7.55 9.57 -13.99
CA LEU A 285 7.40 9.53 -12.53
C LEU A 285 7.86 8.18 -11.94
N ASN A 286 7.50 7.07 -12.60
CA ASN A 286 7.92 5.72 -12.20
C ASN A 286 9.41 5.47 -12.37
N ILE A 287 10.04 6.12 -13.36
CA ILE A 287 11.48 6.09 -13.50
C ILE A 287 12.11 6.85 -12.33
N LEU A 288 11.72 8.11 -12.11
CA LEU A 288 12.30 8.95 -11.06
C LEU A 288 12.12 8.38 -9.65
N ASN A 289 11.04 7.64 -9.38
CA ASN A 289 10.79 7.00 -8.08
C ASN A 289 11.43 5.60 -7.94
N GLY A 290 12.11 5.09 -8.96
CA GLY A 290 12.76 3.77 -8.95
C GLY A 290 11.81 2.57 -9.15
N SER A 291 10.58 2.79 -9.61
CA SER A 291 9.61 1.73 -9.96
C SER A 291 9.75 1.16 -11.35
N LEU A 292 10.37 1.91 -12.24
CA LEU A 292 10.69 1.46 -13.59
C LEU A 292 12.17 1.73 -13.84
N GLN A 293 12.92 0.70 -14.21
CA GLN A 293 14.30 0.90 -14.63
C GLN A 293 14.31 1.50 -16.05
N PRO A 294 15.04 2.60 -16.27
CA PRO A 294 15.12 3.20 -17.59
C PRO A 294 15.92 2.31 -18.54
N THR A 295 15.67 2.45 -19.85
CA THR A 295 16.44 1.74 -20.87
C THR A 295 17.85 2.33 -21.01
N PHE A 296 17.97 3.65 -20.87
CA PHE A 296 19.23 4.39 -20.86
C PHE A 296 19.20 5.49 -19.80
N GLY A 297 20.38 5.90 -19.33
CA GLY A 297 20.54 6.94 -18.31
C GLY A 297 20.45 6.41 -16.88
N GLU A 298 20.74 7.29 -15.93
CA GLU A 298 20.81 6.96 -14.51
C GLU A 298 20.13 8.05 -13.67
N VAL A 299 19.72 7.68 -12.45
CA VAL A 299 19.08 8.60 -11.50
C VAL A 299 19.77 8.48 -10.14
N TYR A 300 20.14 9.63 -9.59
CA TYR A 300 20.92 9.77 -8.37
C TYR A 300 20.19 10.63 -7.33
N LEU A 301 20.37 10.26 -6.06
CA LEU A 301 20.01 11.05 -4.89
C LEU A 301 21.27 11.26 -4.05
N ASN A 302 21.71 12.51 -3.91
CA ASN A 302 22.98 12.88 -3.27
C ASN A 302 24.19 12.06 -3.78
N GLY A 303 24.29 11.89 -5.11
CA GLY A 303 25.33 11.10 -5.76
C GLY A 303 25.11 9.58 -5.76
N ASN A 304 24.15 9.06 -4.96
CA ASN A 304 23.87 7.63 -4.88
C ASN A 304 22.80 7.20 -5.88
N SER A 305 23.05 6.15 -6.66
CA SER A 305 22.06 5.61 -7.60
C SER A 305 20.81 5.10 -6.85
N ILE A 306 19.63 5.43 -7.37
CA ILE A 306 18.36 4.95 -6.82
C ILE A 306 18.01 3.52 -7.27
N TYR A 307 18.75 2.97 -8.24
CA TYR A 307 18.55 1.62 -8.78
C TYR A 307 19.61 0.65 -8.20
N GLY A 308 19.21 -0.61 -7.96
CA GLY A 308 20.12 -1.67 -7.47
C GLY A 308 19.72 -2.28 -6.11
N ILE A 309 20.42 -3.36 -5.72
CA ILE A 309 20.16 -4.16 -4.50
C ILE A 309 20.42 -3.35 -3.22
N GLU A 310 21.44 -2.49 -3.25
CA GLU A 310 21.83 -1.61 -2.14
C GLU A 310 21.14 -0.24 -2.18
N ALA A 311 20.14 -0.02 -3.04
CA ALA A 311 19.51 1.29 -3.25
C ALA A 311 19.06 1.96 -1.93
N TRP A 312 19.94 2.82 -1.39
CA TRP A 312 19.81 3.59 -0.15
C TRP A 312 18.58 4.51 -0.17
N SER A 313 18.07 4.80 -1.37
CA SER A 313 17.01 5.74 -1.67
C SER A 313 15.62 5.33 -1.16
N LYS A 314 15.26 4.05 -1.06
CA LYS A 314 13.84 3.64 -0.92
C LYS A 314 13.15 4.13 0.36
N GLY A 315 13.87 4.25 1.48
CA GLY A 315 13.32 4.84 2.72
C GLY A 315 13.19 6.37 2.67
N SER A 316 13.95 7.03 1.79
CA SER A 316 13.96 8.48 1.58
C SER A 316 13.05 8.93 0.44
N LEU A 317 12.53 8.01 -0.39
CA LEU A 317 11.55 8.28 -1.45
C LEU A 317 10.13 7.91 -0.99
N GLY A 318 9.19 8.84 -1.19
CA GLY A 318 7.75 8.62 -1.00
C GLY A 318 7.02 8.62 -2.33
N HIS A 319 5.95 7.82 -2.47
CA HIS A 319 5.14 7.82 -3.67
C HIS A 319 3.65 7.75 -3.35
N ILE A 320 2.92 8.77 -3.77
CA ILE A 320 1.47 8.85 -3.69
C ILE A 320 0.92 8.53 -5.08
N ALA A 321 0.32 7.36 -5.22
CA ALA A 321 -0.32 6.94 -6.47
C ALA A 321 -1.62 7.71 -6.74
N GLN A 322 -2.05 7.70 -8.00
CA GLN A 322 -3.32 8.30 -8.43
C GLN A 322 -4.52 7.68 -7.69
N GLN A 323 -4.55 6.35 -7.60
CA GLN A 323 -5.60 5.60 -6.90
C GLN A 323 -5.35 5.56 -5.38
N ASP A 324 -6.39 5.87 -4.61
CA ASP A 324 -6.33 5.79 -3.15
C ASP A 324 -6.40 4.34 -2.67
N VAL A 325 -5.25 3.83 -2.24
CA VAL A 325 -5.12 2.49 -1.70
C VAL A 325 -5.28 2.55 -0.19
N LEU A 326 -6.45 2.16 0.32
CA LEU A 326 -6.78 2.17 1.75
C LEU A 326 -7.48 0.87 2.12
N ILE A 327 -7.35 0.46 3.39
CA ILE A 327 -8.09 -0.70 3.91
C ILE A 327 -9.46 -0.20 4.35
N SER A 328 -10.48 -0.48 3.53
CA SER A 328 -11.85 0.03 3.68
C SER A 328 -12.52 -0.33 5.02
N GLU A 329 -12.20 -1.50 5.57
CA GLU A 329 -12.77 -1.99 6.83
C GLU A 329 -12.26 -1.24 8.07
N LEU A 330 -11.06 -0.66 7.98
CA LEU A 330 -10.40 0.03 9.09
C LEU A 330 -10.84 1.49 9.20
N THR A 331 -10.61 2.08 10.37
CA THR A 331 -10.82 3.52 10.57
C THR A 331 -9.70 4.36 9.96
N VAL A 332 -9.94 5.67 9.85
CA VAL A 332 -8.92 6.65 9.44
C VAL A 332 -7.70 6.56 10.36
N PHE A 333 -7.92 6.48 11.68
CA PHE A 333 -6.86 6.32 12.67
C PHE A 333 -6.09 5.01 12.51
N GLU A 334 -6.78 3.88 12.36
CA GLU A 334 -6.15 2.56 12.26
C GLU A 334 -5.31 2.40 11.00
N ASN A 335 -5.79 2.90 9.85
CA ASN A 335 -5.01 2.90 8.62
C ASN A 335 -3.66 3.60 8.85
N LEU A 336 -3.68 4.76 9.51
CA LEU A 336 -2.47 5.53 9.77
C LEU A 336 -1.60 4.91 10.87
N LYS A 337 -2.20 4.38 11.95
CA LYS A 337 -1.50 3.68 13.03
C LYS A 337 -0.70 2.50 12.51
N PHE A 338 -1.30 1.60 11.72
CA PHE A 338 -0.57 0.45 11.19
C PHE A 338 0.54 0.86 10.20
N SER A 339 0.33 1.92 9.42
CA SER A 339 1.40 2.47 8.56
C SER A 339 2.56 3.03 9.38
N ALA A 340 2.24 3.76 10.46
CA ALA A 340 3.23 4.32 11.38
C ALA A 340 4.05 3.21 12.06
N GLU A 341 3.40 2.19 12.61
CA GLU A 341 4.05 1.03 13.25
C GLU A 341 4.99 0.29 12.29
N LEU A 342 4.61 0.15 11.01
CA LEU A 342 5.47 -0.46 9.98
C LEU A 342 6.61 0.45 9.52
N SER A 343 6.53 1.75 9.77
CA SER A 343 7.51 2.75 9.31
C SER A 343 8.52 3.18 10.38
N LEU A 344 8.15 3.07 11.66
CA LEU A 344 8.87 3.62 12.82
C LEU A 344 9.33 2.49 13.75
N GLY A 345 10.09 1.54 13.21
CA GLY A 345 10.73 0.48 13.98
C GLY A 345 11.67 1.04 15.05
N GLY A 346 11.48 0.59 16.29
CA GLY A 346 12.23 1.04 17.46
C GLY A 346 11.61 2.22 18.22
N ALA A 347 10.58 2.88 17.67
CA ALA A 347 9.80 3.88 18.41
C ALA A 347 8.89 3.23 19.46
N THR A 348 8.64 3.94 20.56
CA THR A 348 7.66 3.50 21.55
C THR A 348 6.23 3.63 21.01
N GLU A 349 5.27 2.91 21.61
CA GLU A 349 3.86 3.04 21.19
C GLU A 349 3.36 4.49 21.39
N GLU A 350 3.81 5.18 22.44
CA GLU A 350 3.44 6.58 22.71
C GLU A 350 3.97 7.53 21.63
N GLU A 351 5.24 7.41 21.24
CA GLU A 351 5.83 8.22 20.15
C GLU A 351 5.11 7.99 18.81
N CYS A 352 4.78 6.72 18.52
CA CYS A 352 4.05 6.35 17.31
C CYS A 352 2.66 7.00 17.31
N LEU A 353 1.94 6.91 18.43
CA LEU A 353 0.63 7.52 18.61
C LEU A 353 0.70 9.04 18.47
N GLU A 354 1.63 9.72 19.14
CA GLU A 354 1.81 11.17 19.04
C GLU A 354 2.04 11.61 17.59
N LYS A 355 2.89 10.89 16.85
CA LYS A 355 3.17 11.18 15.44
C LYS A 355 1.93 10.98 14.56
N VAL A 356 1.12 9.96 14.84
CA VAL A 356 -0.19 9.73 14.17
C VAL A 356 -1.16 10.87 14.46
N GLU A 357 -1.33 11.25 15.73
CA GLU A 357 -2.24 12.34 16.12
C GLU A 357 -1.84 13.67 15.47
N ARG A 358 -0.56 14.00 15.54
CA ARG A 358 0.00 15.21 14.93
C ARG A 358 -0.26 15.25 13.42
N THR A 359 -0.08 14.12 12.74
CA THR A 359 -0.32 14.00 11.29
C THR A 359 -1.80 14.15 10.94
N LEU A 360 -2.71 13.55 11.72
CA LEU A 360 -4.15 13.70 11.54
C LEU A 360 -4.61 15.14 11.76
N ARG A 361 -4.09 15.83 12.78
CA ARG A 361 -4.41 17.25 13.04
C ARG A 361 -3.91 18.13 11.90
N ARG A 362 -2.66 17.94 11.44
CA ARG A 362 -2.08 18.72 10.34
C ARG A 362 -2.89 18.62 9.05
N LEU A 363 -3.44 17.44 8.74
CA LEU A 363 -4.21 17.22 7.51
C LEU A 363 -5.72 17.46 7.69
N GLY A 364 -6.17 17.92 8.86
CA GLY A 364 -7.58 18.16 9.15
C GLY A 364 -8.43 16.88 9.16
N LEU A 365 -7.85 15.74 9.58
CA LEU A 365 -8.48 14.43 9.65
C LEU A 365 -8.81 13.99 11.10
N TRP A 366 -8.46 14.80 12.10
CA TRP A 366 -8.61 14.46 13.53
C TRP A 366 -10.05 14.18 13.95
N GLU A 367 -11.01 14.98 13.46
CA GLU A 367 -12.43 14.85 13.80
C GLU A 367 -13.06 13.58 13.21
N ILE A 368 -12.50 13.04 12.13
CA ILE A 368 -13.01 11.85 11.44
C ILE A 368 -12.19 10.58 11.76
N ARG A 369 -11.26 10.65 12.72
CA ARG A 369 -10.29 9.59 13.01
C ARG A 369 -10.95 8.23 13.31
N ASP A 370 -12.12 8.24 13.95
CA ASP A 370 -12.86 7.05 14.37
C ASP A 370 -13.85 6.54 13.29
N LEU A 371 -14.03 7.30 12.20
CA LEU A 371 -14.87 6.87 11.08
C LEU A 371 -14.14 5.79 10.27
N ARG A 372 -14.92 4.79 9.80
CA ARG A 372 -14.46 3.82 8.81
C ARG A 372 -14.21 4.52 7.48
N VAL A 373 -13.21 4.06 6.72
CA VAL A 373 -12.88 4.61 5.39
C VAL A 373 -13.92 4.23 4.34
N GLY A 374 -14.48 3.02 4.46
CA GLY A 374 -15.49 2.48 3.56
C GLY A 374 -14.97 2.16 2.15
N SER A 375 -15.81 1.52 1.36
CA SER A 375 -15.53 1.21 -0.04
C SER A 375 -15.78 2.43 -0.93
N VAL A 376 -15.52 2.35 -2.23
CA VAL A 376 -15.93 3.40 -3.19
C VAL A 376 -17.45 3.46 -3.34
N MET A 377 -18.13 2.32 -3.12
CA MET A 377 -19.59 2.19 -3.19
C MET A 377 -20.26 2.62 -1.86
N ASP A 378 -19.62 2.34 -0.73
CA ASP A 378 -20.06 2.71 0.62
C ASP A 378 -19.25 3.91 1.12
N LYS A 379 -19.50 5.08 0.53
CA LYS A 379 -18.80 6.33 0.86
C LYS A 379 -19.14 6.77 2.29
N THR A 380 -18.21 6.55 3.22
CA THR A 380 -18.29 7.00 4.61
C THR A 380 -17.50 8.29 4.84
N ILE A 381 -16.35 8.44 4.19
CA ILE A 381 -15.57 9.69 4.12
C ILE A 381 -15.63 10.30 2.72
N SER A 382 -15.44 11.62 2.61
CA SER A 382 -15.44 12.33 1.34
C SER A 382 -14.21 11.99 0.48
N GLY A 383 -14.26 12.26 -0.83
CA GLY A 383 -13.12 12.03 -1.74
C GLY A 383 -11.87 12.82 -1.32
N GLY A 384 -12.02 14.09 -0.95
CA GLY A 384 -10.90 14.91 -0.45
C GLY A 384 -10.35 14.43 0.89
N GLN A 385 -11.20 13.92 1.80
CA GLN A 385 -10.73 13.29 3.05
C GLN A 385 -9.95 12.00 2.76
N ARG A 386 -10.42 11.20 1.79
CA ARG A 386 -9.76 9.97 1.35
C ARG A 386 -8.37 10.24 0.76
N LYS A 387 -8.26 11.22 -0.13
CA LYS A 387 -6.98 11.64 -0.72
C LYS A 387 -6.01 12.16 0.34
N ARG A 388 -6.49 12.99 1.28
CA ARG A 388 -5.68 13.46 2.42
C ARG A 388 -5.19 12.32 3.32
N LEU A 389 -6.01 11.30 3.57
CA LEU A 389 -5.56 10.11 4.31
C LEU A 389 -4.50 9.32 3.53
N ASN A 390 -4.66 9.18 2.21
CA ASN A 390 -3.66 8.53 1.37
C ASN A 390 -2.32 9.28 1.40
N ILE A 391 -2.35 10.61 1.34
CA ILE A 391 -1.19 11.48 1.55
C ILE A 391 -0.60 11.26 2.96
N ALA A 392 -1.44 11.20 4.00
CA ALA A 392 -0.99 10.99 5.39
C ALA A 392 -0.15 9.72 5.57
N LEU A 393 -0.55 8.62 4.91
CA LEU A 393 0.14 7.33 4.99
C LEU A 393 1.56 7.38 4.43
N GLU A 394 1.80 8.29 3.48
CA GLU A 394 3.12 8.52 2.91
C GLU A 394 3.92 9.54 3.74
N LEU A 395 3.25 10.58 4.25
CA LEU A 395 3.90 11.64 5.05
C LEU A 395 4.33 11.20 6.45
N ILE A 396 3.71 10.18 7.03
CA ILE A 396 4.12 9.62 8.33
C ILE A 396 5.57 9.13 8.31
N ARG A 397 6.07 8.75 7.12
CA ARG A 397 7.43 8.26 6.86
C ARG A 397 8.45 9.39 6.76
N GLU A 398 8.00 10.64 6.65
CA GLU A 398 8.83 11.84 6.46
C GLU A 398 9.87 11.69 5.31
N PRO A 399 9.46 11.24 4.11
CA PRO A 399 10.37 11.04 2.98
C PRO A 399 11.10 12.34 2.63
N ALA A 400 12.31 12.24 2.09
CA ALA A 400 13.09 13.39 1.63
C ALA A 400 12.63 13.90 0.26
N VAL A 401 12.27 12.97 -0.63
CA VAL A 401 11.70 13.23 -1.96
C VAL A 401 10.33 12.58 -2.05
N LEU A 402 9.32 13.32 -2.50
CA LEU A 402 7.94 12.85 -2.62
C LEU A 402 7.48 12.93 -4.08
N PHE A 403 6.97 11.82 -4.60
CA PHE A 403 6.40 11.73 -5.95
C PHE A 403 4.89 11.57 -5.87
N VAL A 404 4.15 12.53 -6.43
CA VAL A 404 2.69 12.60 -6.32
C VAL A 404 2.07 12.52 -7.70
N ASP A 405 1.29 11.47 -7.95
CA ASP A 405 0.60 11.28 -9.23
C ASP A 405 -0.85 11.77 -9.15
N GLU A 406 -1.16 12.83 -9.91
CA GLU A 406 -2.48 13.47 -10.00
C GLU A 406 -3.19 13.69 -8.65
N PRO A 407 -2.64 14.52 -7.75
CA PRO A 407 -3.22 14.74 -6.43
C PRO A 407 -4.58 15.45 -6.45
N THR A 408 -4.86 16.21 -7.51
CA THR A 408 -6.06 17.05 -7.66
C THR A 408 -7.20 16.38 -8.43
N SER A 409 -6.97 15.17 -8.97
CA SER A 409 -7.95 14.47 -9.80
C SER A 409 -9.17 14.02 -8.97
N GLY A 410 -10.37 14.35 -9.44
CA GLY A 410 -11.63 13.99 -8.78
C GLY A 410 -11.96 14.80 -7.52
N LEU A 411 -11.31 15.94 -7.30
CA LEU A 411 -11.54 16.84 -6.16
C LEU A 411 -12.19 18.15 -6.55
N SER A 412 -12.73 18.87 -5.56
CA SER A 412 -13.17 20.26 -5.73
C SER A 412 -11.95 21.19 -5.88
N SER A 413 -12.13 22.38 -6.46
CA SER A 413 -11.04 23.36 -6.61
C SER A 413 -10.41 23.73 -5.28
N ARG A 414 -11.23 23.98 -4.25
CA ARG A 414 -10.77 24.32 -2.89
C ARG A 414 -10.01 23.18 -2.21
N ASP A 415 -10.47 21.95 -2.37
CA ASP A 415 -9.75 20.78 -1.82
C ASP A 415 -8.41 20.56 -2.55
N SER A 416 -8.38 20.82 -3.86
CA SER A 416 -7.18 20.73 -4.69
C SER A 416 -6.13 21.76 -4.28
N GLU A 417 -6.54 23.01 -4.11
CA GLU A 417 -5.69 24.09 -3.59
C GLU A 417 -5.10 23.73 -2.23
N HIS A 418 -5.94 23.31 -1.28
CA HIS A 418 -5.47 22.92 0.06
C HIS A 418 -4.46 21.76 0.03
N ILE A 419 -4.65 20.75 -0.84
CA ILE A 419 -3.66 19.68 -1.00
C ILE A 419 -2.34 20.24 -1.54
N MET A 420 -2.40 21.14 -2.52
CA MET A 420 -1.20 21.75 -3.10
C MET A 420 -0.49 22.66 -2.10
N ASP A 421 -1.22 23.37 -1.24
CA ASP A 421 -0.65 24.15 -0.14
C ASP A 421 0.11 23.25 0.84
N ILE A 422 -0.46 22.09 1.20
CA ILE A 422 0.23 21.11 2.06
C ILE A 422 1.52 20.61 1.38
N LEU A 423 1.47 20.29 0.08
CA LEU A 423 2.66 19.86 -0.66
C LEU A 423 3.72 20.96 -0.72
N LYS A 424 3.30 22.22 -0.89
CA LYS A 424 4.20 23.36 -0.86
C LYS A 424 4.81 23.56 0.53
N GLU A 425 4.03 23.48 1.59
CA GLU A 425 4.51 23.59 2.96
C GLU A 425 5.61 22.55 3.25
N LEU A 426 5.49 21.34 2.69
CA LEU A 426 6.55 20.33 2.78
C LEU A 426 7.83 20.75 2.06
N THR A 427 7.72 21.38 0.88
CA THR A 427 8.89 21.90 0.16
C THR A 427 9.59 23.01 0.94
N LEU A 428 8.84 23.93 1.55
CA LEU A 428 9.40 25.00 2.40
C LEU A 428 10.16 24.44 3.62
N ARG A 429 9.86 23.22 4.05
CA ARG A 429 10.58 22.48 5.09
C ARG A 429 11.80 21.70 4.56
N GLY A 430 12.23 21.94 3.32
CA GLY A 430 13.43 21.36 2.70
C GLY A 430 13.20 20.02 2.00
N LYS A 431 11.94 19.61 1.75
CA LYS A 431 11.63 18.41 0.96
C LYS A 431 11.65 18.72 -0.55
N ILE A 432 11.86 17.69 -1.36
CA ILE A 432 11.70 17.77 -2.83
C ILE A 432 10.38 17.13 -3.18
N VAL A 433 9.53 17.79 -3.97
CA VAL A 433 8.22 17.24 -4.35
C VAL A 433 8.03 17.30 -5.87
N PHE A 434 7.86 16.14 -6.49
CA PHE A 434 7.46 16.01 -7.90
C PHE A 434 5.96 15.73 -7.96
N VAL A 435 5.24 16.51 -8.77
CA VAL A 435 3.80 16.38 -8.90
C VAL A 435 3.40 16.27 -10.37
N VAL A 436 2.74 15.19 -10.75
CA VAL A 436 2.06 15.08 -12.05
C VAL A 436 0.68 15.70 -11.93
N ILE A 437 0.39 16.76 -12.70
CA ILE A 437 -0.94 17.37 -12.73
C ILE A 437 -1.42 17.54 -14.18
N HIS A 438 -2.68 17.19 -14.39
CA HIS A 438 -3.41 17.46 -15.62
C HIS A 438 -4.27 18.71 -15.42
N GLN A 439 -3.98 19.80 -16.15
CA GLN A 439 -4.72 21.06 -16.14
C GLN A 439 -4.89 21.70 -14.73
N PRO A 440 -3.82 22.31 -14.16
CA PRO A 440 -3.92 23.02 -12.89
C PRO A 440 -4.75 24.31 -13.03
N SER A 441 -5.36 24.76 -11.92
CA SER A 441 -5.90 26.13 -11.83
C SER A 441 -4.77 27.16 -11.88
N SER A 442 -5.10 28.43 -12.14
CA SER A 442 -4.10 29.51 -12.13
C SER A 442 -3.35 29.60 -10.81
N ASP A 443 -4.02 29.33 -9.69
CA ASP A 443 -3.41 29.48 -8.37
C ASP A 443 -2.49 28.32 -8.07
N ILE A 444 -2.90 27.08 -8.38
CA ILE A 444 -2.03 25.90 -8.27
C ILE A 444 -0.80 26.03 -9.17
N PHE A 445 -0.98 26.52 -10.40
CA PHE A 445 0.12 26.68 -11.35
C PHE A 445 1.24 27.62 -10.84
N LYS A 446 0.87 28.65 -10.06
CA LYS A 446 1.82 29.60 -9.45
C LYS A 446 2.60 29.02 -8.27
N LEU A 447 2.16 27.90 -7.70
CA LEU A 447 2.83 27.27 -6.56
C LEU A 447 4.10 26.51 -6.98
N PHE A 448 4.17 26.05 -8.24
CA PHE A 448 5.31 25.31 -8.78
C PHE A 448 6.54 26.21 -8.87
N ASP A 449 7.69 25.67 -8.44
CA ASP A 449 8.99 26.34 -8.60
C ASP A 449 9.60 26.02 -9.97
N ARG A 450 9.36 24.79 -10.45
CA ARG A 450 9.83 24.32 -11.76
C ARG A 450 8.72 23.57 -12.48
N LEU A 451 8.68 23.70 -13.80
CA LEU A 451 7.74 23.02 -14.69
C LEU A 451 8.51 22.17 -15.70
N LEU A 452 8.18 20.88 -15.76
CA LEU A 452 8.61 19.97 -16.80
C LEU A 452 7.42 19.63 -17.71
N LEU A 453 7.56 19.93 -18.99
CA LEU A 453 6.50 19.78 -19.98
C LEU A 453 6.86 18.71 -21.01
N LEU A 454 5.99 17.71 -21.18
CA LEU A 454 6.14 16.61 -22.12
C LEU A 454 5.03 16.62 -23.18
N ASP A 455 5.39 16.39 -24.45
CA ASP A 455 4.46 16.20 -25.56
C ASP A 455 4.30 14.72 -25.95
N SER A 456 3.33 14.43 -26.83
CA SER A 456 3.03 13.10 -27.36
C SER A 456 4.28 12.39 -27.88
N GLY A 457 4.50 11.15 -27.46
CA GLY A 457 5.71 10.37 -27.81
C GLY A 457 6.85 10.50 -26.80
N GLY A 458 6.64 11.19 -25.68
CA GLY A 458 7.63 11.30 -24.61
C GLY A 458 8.73 12.34 -24.89
N TYR A 459 8.43 13.33 -25.74
CA TYR A 459 9.35 14.40 -26.10
C TYR A 459 9.30 15.53 -25.06
N PRO A 460 10.43 15.91 -24.45
CA PRO A 460 10.49 17.10 -23.60
C PRO A 460 10.37 18.38 -24.44
N VAL A 461 9.58 19.33 -23.94
CA VAL A 461 9.32 20.62 -24.62
C VAL A 461 9.91 21.80 -23.85
N TYR A 462 9.81 21.75 -22.52
CA TYR A 462 10.22 22.84 -21.63
C TYR A 462 10.57 22.32 -20.24
N GLN A 463 11.61 22.88 -19.63
CA GLN A 463 12.04 22.59 -18.26
C GLN A 463 12.66 23.84 -17.63
N ASP A 464 11.84 24.65 -16.96
CA ASP A 464 12.29 25.79 -16.15
C ASP A 464 11.10 26.37 -15.38
N ASN A 465 11.15 27.65 -15.02
CA ASN A 465 10.08 28.34 -14.32
C ASN A 465 8.73 28.28 -15.07
N PRO A 466 7.61 27.95 -14.40
CA PRO A 466 6.28 27.88 -15.01
C PRO A 466 5.80 29.19 -15.62
N MET A 467 6.15 30.34 -15.04
CA MET A 467 5.66 31.65 -15.45
C MET A 467 6.26 32.12 -16.79
N GLU A 468 7.38 31.55 -17.21
CA GLU A 468 8.06 31.90 -18.47
C GLU A 468 7.69 30.96 -19.62
N CYS A 469 7.11 29.79 -19.31
CA CYS A 469 6.74 28.75 -20.26
C CYS A 469 5.86 29.29 -21.41
N LEU A 470 4.81 30.04 -21.09
CA LEU A 470 3.92 30.60 -22.13
C LEU A 470 4.64 31.60 -23.04
N GLY A 471 5.52 32.44 -22.49
CA GLY A 471 6.32 33.38 -23.29
C GLY A 471 7.27 32.64 -24.24
N TYR A 472 7.92 31.58 -23.74
CA TYR A 472 8.78 30.69 -24.52
C TYR A 472 8.02 30.03 -25.68
N LEU A 473 6.89 29.39 -25.41
CA LEU A 473 6.10 28.70 -26.43
C LEU A 473 5.55 29.66 -27.50
N LYS A 474 5.05 30.84 -27.10
CA LYS A 474 4.54 31.86 -28.04
C LYS A 474 5.64 32.43 -28.93
N LYS A 475 6.86 32.57 -28.40
CA LYS A 475 8.03 33.04 -29.15
C LYS A 475 8.43 32.04 -30.25
N ILE A 476 8.49 30.75 -29.94
CA ILE A 476 8.83 29.72 -30.93
C ILE A 476 7.71 29.53 -31.94
N SER A 477 6.46 29.49 -31.47
CA SER A 477 5.29 29.34 -32.35
C SER A 477 4.96 30.62 -33.14
N ASN A 478 5.77 31.68 -33.10
CA ASN A 478 5.55 32.94 -33.84
C ASN A 478 4.10 33.47 -33.69
N GLN A 479 3.61 33.54 -32.45
CA GLN A 479 2.33 34.17 -32.13
C GLN A 479 2.54 35.64 -31.74
N VAL A 480 1.69 36.54 -32.27
CA VAL A 480 1.90 38.01 -32.33
C VAL A 480 1.94 38.71 -30.96
N GLN A 481 1.42 38.10 -29.89
CA GLN A 481 1.39 38.68 -28.54
C GLN A 481 2.33 37.94 -27.58
N THR A 482 3.63 38.25 -27.63
CA THR A 482 4.66 37.68 -26.74
C THR A 482 4.65 38.29 -25.33
N SER A 483 3.96 39.41 -25.11
CA SER A 483 3.94 40.14 -23.82
C SER A 483 2.89 39.63 -22.81
N ASP A 484 1.85 38.94 -23.27
CA ASP A 484 0.65 38.64 -22.46
C ASP A 484 0.67 37.17 -22.00
N ALA A 485 1.65 36.80 -21.18
CA ALA A 485 1.70 35.51 -20.49
C ALA A 485 0.85 35.49 -19.20
N MET A 486 0.55 36.68 -18.65
CA MET A 486 -0.20 36.87 -17.41
C MET A 486 -1.10 38.10 -17.56
N CYS A 487 -2.30 38.05 -16.97
CA CYS A 487 -3.18 39.22 -16.92
C CYS A 487 -2.55 40.34 -16.09
N SER A 488 -2.37 41.53 -16.68
CA SER A 488 -1.78 42.69 -16.02
C SER A 488 -2.65 43.26 -14.88
N ALA A 489 -3.96 43.02 -14.90
CA ALA A 489 -4.89 43.52 -13.89
C ALA A 489 -4.99 42.63 -12.64
N CYS A 490 -5.04 41.30 -12.81
CA CYS A 490 -5.29 40.35 -11.73
C CYS A 490 -4.19 39.31 -11.52
N GLY A 491 -3.15 39.28 -12.37
CA GLY A 491 -2.05 38.32 -12.26
C GLY A 491 -2.46 36.87 -12.56
N THR A 492 -3.64 36.63 -13.14
CA THR A 492 -4.10 35.29 -13.52
C THR A 492 -3.33 34.79 -14.74
N VAL A 493 -2.92 33.53 -14.69
CA VAL A 493 -2.32 32.79 -15.80
C VAL A 493 -3.33 31.73 -16.23
N ASN A 494 -3.45 31.45 -17.53
CA ASN A 494 -4.27 30.34 -18.00
C ASN A 494 -3.36 29.18 -18.45
N PRO A 495 -3.19 28.13 -17.62
CA PRO A 495 -2.38 26.96 -17.99
C PRO A 495 -2.90 26.19 -19.20
N GLU A 496 -4.19 26.33 -19.57
CA GLU A 496 -4.75 25.67 -20.76
C GLU A 496 -4.11 26.18 -22.05
N GLN A 497 -3.72 27.47 -22.09
CA GLN A 497 -3.04 28.05 -23.25
C GLN A 497 -1.73 27.34 -23.59
N ILE A 498 -1.07 26.71 -22.61
CA ILE A 498 0.15 25.91 -22.83
C ILE A 498 -0.17 24.75 -23.77
N PHE A 499 -1.26 24.03 -23.49
CA PHE A 499 -1.70 22.89 -24.29
C PHE A 499 -2.25 23.33 -25.64
N GLU A 500 -3.02 24.42 -25.69
CA GLU A 500 -3.51 25.00 -26.95
C GLU A 500 -2.35 25.41 -27.87
N THR A 501 -1.29 25.98 -27.31
CA THR A 501 -0.12 26.43 -28.08
C THR A 501 0.67 25.24 -28.64
N ILE A 502 0.94 24.21 -27.81
CA ILE A 502 1.62 22.99 -28.25
C ILE A 502 0.81 22.23 -29.31
N ALA A 503 -0.51 22.16 -29.13
CA ALA A 503 -1.41 21.46 -30.03
C ALA A 503 -1.88 22.32 -31.22
N SER A 504 -1.39 23.56 -31.37
CA SER A 504 -1.86 24.46 -32.42
C SER A 504 -1.60 23.88 -33.82
N CYS A 505 -2.64 23.79 -34.63
CA CYS A 505 -2.57 23.28 -35.99
C CYS A 505 -2.26 24.37 -37.00
N MET A 506 -1.68 23.99 -38.14
CA MET A 506 -1.58 24.87 -39.30
C MET A 506 -2.97 25.15 -39.87
N VAL A 507 -3.13 26.34 -40.43
CA VAL A 507 -4.36 26.77 -41.10
C VAL A 507 -4.12 26.68 -42.60
N ASP A 508 -5.06 26.10 -43.33
CA ASP A 508 -5.00 26.02 -44.79
C ASP A 508 -5.34 27.37 -45.46
N GLU A 509 -5.27 27.40 -46.80
CA GLU A 509 -5.57 28.57 -47.62
C GLU A 509 -7.02 29.09 -47.46
N TYR A 510 -7.92 28.25 -46.96
CA TYR A 510 -9.33 28.55 -46.75
C TYR A 510 -9.66 28.94 -45.30
N GLY A 511 -8.66 28.99 -44.42
CA GLY A 511 -8.86 29.31 -43.02
C GLY A 511 -9.29 28.12 -42.15
N GLN A 512 -9.26 26.89 -42.68
CA GLN A 512 -9.61 25.68 -41.93
C GLN A 512 -8.38 25.10 -41.22
N LEU A 513 -8.60 24.53 -40.02
CA LEU A 513 -7.55 23.86 -39.27
C LEU A 513 -7.18 22.54 -39.96
N THR A 514 -5.90 22.38 -40.27
CA THR A 514 -5.36 21.12 -40.78
C THR A 514 -5.10 20.13 -39.64
N GLU A 515 -4.87 18.86 -39.98
CA GLU A 515 -4.46 17.84 -39.00
C GLU A 515 -3.00 18.01 -38.56
N ASN A 516 -2.20 18.75 -39.32
CA ASN A 516 -0.78 18.93 -39.06
C ASN A 516 -0.56 20.04 -38.04
N ARG A 517 0.18 19.71 -36.97
CA ARG A 517 0.62 20.71 -35.98
C ARG A 517 1.54 21.74 -36.62
N ARG A 518 1.49 22.96 -36.10
CA ARG A 518 2.36 24.07 -36.50
C ARG A 518 3.83 23.82 -36.13
N VAL A 519 4.06 23.21 -34.98
CA VAL A 519 5.37 22.73 -34.54
C VAL A 519 5.20 21.28 -34.12
N SER A 520 6.00 20.39 -34.70
CA SER A 520 5.95 18.97 -34.40
C SER A 520 6.57 18.64 -33.03
N PRO A 521 6.22 17.50 -32.40
CA PRO A 521 6.87 17.08 -31.15
C PRO A 521 8.40 16.94 -31.25
N GLU A 522 8.91 16.57 -32.42
CA GLU A 522 10.34 16.44 -32.69
C GLU A 522 11.02 17.80 -32.74
N GLU A 523 10.44 18.76 -33.46
CA GLU A 523 10.93 20.13 -33.50
C GLU A 523 10.92 20.79 -32.11
N TRP A 524 9.86 20.57 -31.32
CA TRP A 524 9.81 21.05 -29.93
C TRP A 524 10.98 20.52 -29.10
N ASN A 525 11.32 19.25 -29.27
CA ASN A 525 12.44 18.62 -28.58
C ASN A 525 13.79 19.16 -29.09
N ASP A 526 13.93 19.47 -30.37
CA ASP A 526 15.14 20.09 -30.90
C ASP A 526 15.37 21.49 -30.30
N TYR A 527 14.31 22.31 -30.19
CA TYR A 527 14.38 23.60 -29.49
C TYR A 527 14.72 23.44 -28.00
N TYR A 528 14.13 22.45 -27.33
CA TYR A 528 14.43 22.12 -25.94
C TYR A 528 15.93 21.80 -25.76
N ASN A 529 16.48 20.92 -26.59
CA ASN A 529 17.89 20.53 -26.54
C ASN A 529 18.83 21.70 -26.84
N MET A 530 18.44 22.59 -27.76
CA MET A 530 19.25 23.77 -28.09
C MET A 530 19.38 24.75 -26.91
N ILE A 531 18.36 24.84 -26.05
CA ILE A 531 18.33 25.77 -24.90
C ILE A 531 18.96 25.16 -23.67
N GLN A 532 18.71 23.88 -23.39
CA GLN A 532 19.32 23.18 -22.26
C GLN A 532 20.83 22.97 -22.48
N GLY A 533 21.31 23.08 -23.72
CA GLY A 533 22.68 22.80 -24.13
C GLY A 533 22.99 21.30 -24.08
N ASP A 534 24.04 20.86 -24.78
CA ASP A 534 24.63 19.53 -24.54
C ASP A 534 24.94 19.45 -23.03
N GLY A 535 24.19 18.63 -22.28
CA GLY A 535 24.26 18.46 -20.82
C GLY A 535 25.58 17.88 -20.29
N SER A 536 26.67 18.10 -21.01
CA SER A 536 28.05 17.80 -20.70
C SER A 536 28.52 18.66 -19.51
N GLU A 537 28.81 17.99 -18.40
CA GLU A 537 29.28 18.49 -17.10
C GLU A 537 28.21 18.84 -16.06
N SER A 538 27.22 17.96 -15.87
CA SER A 538 26.68 17.79 -14.51
C SER A 538 27.71 17.02 -13.68
N ARG A 539 28.57 17.73 -12.94
CA ARG A 539 29.42 17.07 -11.93
C ARG A 539 28.52 16.30 -10.97
N ILE A 540 28.75 14.99 -10.83
CA ILE A 540 28.16 14.19 -9.77
C ILE A 540 28.62 14.84 -8.46
N ILE A 541 27.66 15.35 -7.69
CA ILE A 541 27.92 15.97 -6.40
C ILE A 541 28.50 14.90 -5.46
N GLU A 542 29.45 15.27 -4.62
CA GLU A 542 30.08 14.35 -3.65
C GLU A 542 29.03 13.56 -2.87
N GLU A 543 29.29 12.26 -2.70
CA GLU A 543 28.39 11.33 -2.02
C GLU A 543 28.16 11.77 -0.58
N SER A 544 26.91 12.15 -0.27
CA SER A 544 26.47 12.38 1.09
C SER A 544 25.33 11.44 1.42
N ARG A 545 25.31 10.92 2.65
CA ARG A 545 24.24 10.01 3.07
C ARG A 545 22.94 10.81 3.21
N PRO A 546 21.86 10.44 2.51
CA PRO A 546 20.57 11.05 2.75
C PRO A 546 20.10 10.73 4.18
N PRO A 547 19.40 11.65 4.86
CA PRO A 547 18.89 11.39 6.19
C PRO A 547 17.85 10.27 6.12
N GLN A 548 18.06 9.22 6.91
CA GLN A 548 17.18 8.05 6.98
C GLN A 548 16.32 8.17 8.23
N HIS A 549 15.09 8.65 8.06
CA HIS A 549 14.12 8.79 9.16
C HIS A 549 13.24 7.55 9.38
N THR A 550 13.35 6.56 8.48
CA THR A 550 12.60 5.30 8.58
C THR A 550 13.53 4.16 8.95
N CYS A 551 13.11 3.37 9.93
CA CYS A 551 13.73 2.10 10.28
C CYS A 551 12.60 1.07 10.27
N PRO A 552 12.53 0.12 9.33
CA PRO A 552 11.49 -0.89 9.40
C PRO A 552 11.65 -1.74 10.67
N PRO A 553 10.55 -2.16 11.31
CA PRO A 553 10.61 -3.01 12.51
C PRO A 553 11.17 -4.40 12.18
N ARG A 554 11.53 -5.18 13.20
CA ARG A 554 12.09 -6.54 12.99
C ARG A 554 11.02 -7.49 12.45
N TRP A 555 11.43 -8.62 11.87
CA TRP A 555 10.53 -9.66 11.33
C TRP A 555 9.38 -10.05 12.28
N ARG A 556 9.66 -10.21 13.59
CA ARG A 556 8.64 -10.58 14.60
C ARG A 556 7.59 -9.49 14.81
N GLU A 557 8.04 -8.25 14.88
CA GLU A 557 7.18 -7.08 15.04
C GLU A 557 6.33 -6.87 13.77
N GLN A 558 6.95 -6.95 12.58
CA GLN A 558 6.25 -6.91 11.30
C GLN A 558 5.15 -7.98 11.22
N PHE A 559 5.47 -9.23 11.57
CA PHE A 559 4.51 -10.32 11.62
C PHE A 559 3.32 -9.98 12.53
N GLN A 560 3.59 -9.48 13.74
CA GLN A 560 2.56 -9.15 14.72
C GLN A 560 1.69 -7.98 14.25
N ILE A 561 2.28 -6.97 13.59
CA ILE A 561 1.55 -5.82 13.03
C ILE A 561 0.66 -6.28 11.87
N HIS A 562 1.20 -7.03 10.92
CA HIS A 562 0.41 -7.56 9.79
C HIS A 562 -0.72 -8.48 10.27
N TRP A 563 -0.45 -9.34 11.25
CA TRP A 563 -1.47 -10.21 11.85
C TRP A 563 -2.58 -9.39 12.53
N ARG A 564 -2.22 -8.42 13.39
CA ARG A 564 -3.21 -7.53 14.05
C ARG A 564 -4.03 -6.77 13.02
N ARG A 565 -3.38 -6.20 12.00
CA ARG A 565 -4.03 -5.46 10.90
C ARG A 565 -5.06 -6.34 10.17
N ASP A 566 -4.67 -7.55 9.79
CA ASP A 566 -5.51 -8.47 9.03
C ASP A 566 -6.70 -8.97 9.86
N VAL A 567 -6.46 -9.36 11.12
CA VAL A 567 -7.52 -9.80 12.04
C VAL A 567 -8.50 -8.66 12.31
N THR A 568 -8.02 -7.45 12.61
CA THR A 568 -8.90 -6.29 12.87
C THR A 568 -9.74 -5.94 11.63
N ALA A 569 -9.15 -5.95 10.44
CA ALA A 569 -9.89 -5.70 9.21
C ALA A 569 -11.00 -6.76 8.98
N LYS A 570 -10.67 -8.04 9.13
CA LYS A 570 -11.63 -9.15 8.95
C LYS A 570 -12.74 -9.13 9.99
N LEU A 571 -12.43 -8.91 11.27
CA LEU A 571 -13.43 -8.83 12.35
C LEU A 571 -14.41 -7.67 12.17
N LYS A 572 -13.99 -6.56 11.56
CA LYS A 572 -14.86 -5.42 11.26
C LYS A 572 -15.83 -5.68 10.11
N ASN A 573 -15.55 -6.67 9.26
CA ASN A 573 -16.44 -7.13 8.22
C ASN A 573 -17.37 -8.23 8.76
N LYS A 574 -18.51 -7.82 9.31
CA LYS A 574 -19.50 -8.74 9.91
C LYS A 574 -20.01 -9.79 8.93
N GLN A 575 -20.20 -9.43 7.65
CA GLN A 575 -20.67 -10.36 6.63
C GLN A 575 -19.65 -11.47 6.37
N TYR A 576 -18.37 -11.11 6.27
CA TYR A 576 -17.27 -12.07 6.12
C TYR A 576 -17.18 -13.02 7.32
N VAL A 577 -17.22 -12.49 8.55
CA VAL A 577 -17.15 -13.31 9.77
C VAL A 577 -18.31 -14.31 9.85
N TRP A 578 -19.54 -13.85 9.60
CA TRP A 578 -20.72 -14.71 9.64
C TRP A 578 -20.68 -15.79 8.56
N MET A 579 -20.32 -15.43 7.32
CA MET A 579 -20.22 -16.40 6.22
C MET A 579 -19.18 -17.47 6.54
N ASN A 580 -17.98 -17.07 6.98
CA ASN A 580 -16.91 -18.00 7.28
C ASN A 580 -17.22 -18.91 8.48
N LEU A 581 -17.89 -18.38 9.51
CA LEU A 581 -18.19 -19.16 10.71
C LEU A 581 -19.35 -20.14 10.48
N LEU A 582 -20.37 -19.77 9.69
CA LEU A 582 -21.57 -20.60 9.49
C LEU A 582 -21.46 -21.61 8.35
N GLN A 583 -20.64 -21.36 7.34
CA GLN A 583 -20.60 -22.21 6.14
C GLN A 583 -20.19 -23.66 6.46
N ALA A 584 -19.11 -23.86 7.22
CA ALA A 584 -18.66 -25.20 7.58
C ALA A 584 -19.69 -25.96 8.46
N PRO A 585 -20.23 -25.38 9.56
CA PRO A 585 -21.32 -25.98 10.31
C PRO A 585 -22.55 -26.34 9.49
N ALA A 586 -23.00 -25.43 8.61
CA ALA A 586 -24.18 -25.64 7.79
C ALA A 586 -23.98 -26.80 6.81
N LEU A 587 -22.82 -26.87 6.15
CA LEU A 587 -22.49 -27.99 5.28
C LEU A 587 -22.36 -29.30 6.06
N ALA A 588 -21.72 -29.29 7.24
CA ALA A 588 -21.61 -30.48 8.07
C ALA A 588 -22.98 -31.00 8.50
N LEU A 589 -23.89 -30.11 8.91
CA LEU A 589 -25.26 -30.44 9.29
C LEU A 589 -26.03 -31.04 8.12
N ILE A 590 -26.00 -30.39 6.95
CA ILE A 590 -26.67 -30.88 5.75
C ILE A 590 -26.13 -32.27 5.40
N LEU A 591 -24.81 -32.42 5.28
CA LEU A 591 -24.22 -33.69 4.88
C LEU A 591 -24.51 -34.81 5.88
N SER A 592 -24.33 -34.56 7.17
CA SER A 592 -24.57 -35.57 8.21
C SER A 592 -26.03 -35.97 8.33
N VAL A 593 -26.98 -35.02 8.21
CA VAL A 593 -28.42 -35.32 8.24
C VAL A 593 -28.85 -36.15 7.03
N PHE A 594 -28.39 -35.79 5.83
CA PHE A 594 -28.74 -36.52 4.61
C PHE A 594 -28.07 -37.90 4.51
N THR A 595 -26.89 -38.08 5.10
CA THR A 595 -26.19 -39.38 5.11
C THR A 595 -26.58 -40.27 6.27
N ARG A 596 -27.24 -39.73 7.32
CA ARG A 596 -27.76 -40.50 8.45
C ARG A 596 -28.89 -41.42 8.01
N TYR A 597 -28.52 -42.62 7.60
CA TYR A 597 -29.45 -43.70 7.28
C TYR A 597 -29.74 -44.57 8.52
N SER A 598 -31.00 -44.97 8.69
CA SER A 598 -31.43 -45.97 9.67
C SER A 598 -32.47 -46.88 9.01
N SER A 599 -32.26 -48.19 9.07
CA SER A 599 -33.20 -49.17 8.51
C SER A 599 -34.37 -49.37 9.47
N GLY A 600 -35.49 -48.67 9.23
CA GLY A 600 -36.78 -48.83 9.95
C GLY A 600 -37.08 -47.80 11.05
N LYS A 601 -38.12 -48.05 11.86
CA LYS A 601 -38.57 -47.17 12.99
C LYS A 601 -37.66 -47.26 14.24
N GLY A 602 -36.46 -47.84 14.13
CA GLY A 602 -35.53 -48.05 15.24
C GLY A 602 -34.61 -46.85 15.51
N GLU A 603 -33.91 -46.88 16.65
CA GLU A 603 -32.85 -45.92 16.96
C GLU A 603 -31.68 -46.04 15.96
N PHE A 604 -30.96 -44.94 15.75
CA PHE A 604 -29.80 -44.92 14.87
C PHE A 604 -28.64 -45.73 15.46
N VAL A 605 -28.16 -46.70 14.68
CA VAL A 605 -27.01 -47.55 14.99
C VAL A 605 -25.88 -47.22 14.01
N TYR A 606 -24.69 -46.88 14.54
CA TYR A 606 -23.53 -46.49 13.74
C TYR A 606 -23.11 -47.59 12.76
N ARG A 607 -23.16 -48.84 13.22
CA ARG A 607 -22.81 -50.01 12.42
C ARG A 607 -23.55 -50.19 11.12
N LEU A 608 -24.85 -49.91 11.13
CA LEU A 608 -25.75 -50.11 9.98
C LEU A 608 -25.79 -48.90 9.05
N SER A 609 -24.95 -47.89 9.28
CA SER A 609 -24.92 -46.68 8.45
C SER A 609 -24.21 -46.95 7.11
N GLU A 610 -24.99 -47.11 6.03
CA GLU A 610 -24.47 -47.44 4.70
C GLU A 610 -23.69 -46.30 4.03
N ASN A 611 -24.04 -45.04 4.34
CA ASN A 611 -23.53 -43.87 3.62
C ASN A 611 -22.26 -43.25 4.23
N LEU A 612 -21.63 -43.92 5.20
CA LEU A 612 -20.46 -43.39 5.91
C LEU A 612 -19.24 -43.17 4.98
N PRO A 613 -18.85 -44.11 4.09
CA PRO A 613 -17.72 -43.88 3.18
C PRO A 613 -17.90 -42.64 2.28
N GLN A 614 -19.11 -42.44 1.76
CA GLN A 614 -19.47 -41.30 0.94
C GLN A 614 -19.43 -40.00 1.76
N PHE A 615 -19.92 -40.02 3.00
CA PHE A 615 -19.82 -38.90 3.92
C PHE A 615 -18.36 -38.48 4.17
N LEU A 616 -17.47 -39.44 4.47
CA LEU A 616 -16.06 -39.17 4.71
C LEU A 616 -15.38 -38.57 3.47
N PHE A 617 -15.65 -39.11 2.29
CA PHE A 617 -15.09 -38.59 1.05
C PHE A 617 -15.59 -37.17 0.73
N ILE A 618 -16.90 -36.93 0.84
CA ILE A 618 -17.46 -35.59 0.60
C ILE A 618 -16.91 -34.59 1.63
N SER A 619 -16.72 -35.00 2.88
CA SER A 619 -16.11 -34.15 3.93
C SER A 619 -14.69 -33.72 3.58
N VAL A 620 -13.88 -34.63 3.02
CA VAL A 620 -12.53 -34.34 2.50
C VAL A 620 -12.59 -33.28 1.39
N ILE A 621 -13.50 -33.45 0.43
CA ILE A 621 -13.67 -32.49 -0.68
C ILE A 621 -14.16 -31.13 -0.20
N VAL A 622 -15.12 -31.10 0.74
CA VAL A 622 -15.62 -29.86 1.33
C VAL A 622 -14.50 -29.12 2.06
N SER A 623 -13.67 -29.81 2.84
CA SER A 623 -12.54 -29.17 3.51
C SER A 623 -11.55 -28.54 2.52
N LEU A 624 -11.21 -29.26 1.44
CA LEU A 624 -10.37 -28.72 0.36
C LEU A 624 -11.00 -27.50 -0.31
N PHE A 625 -12.30 -27.57 -0.63
CA PHE A 625 -13.02 -26.48 -1.28
C PHE A 625 -13.08 -25.22 -0.41
N LEU A 626 -13.37 -25.36 0.89
CA LEU A 626 -13.43 -24.24 1.83
C LEU A 626 -12.06 -23.57 1.96
N GLY A 627 -11.00 -24.33 2.23
CA GLY A 627 -9.65 -23.77 2.35
C GLY A 627 -9.17 -23.06 1.07
N LEU A 628 -9.41 -23.67 -0.09
CA LEU A 628 -9.04 -23.09 -1.38
C LEU A 628 -9.83 -21.80 -1.66
N SER A 629 -11.14 -21.81 -1.47
CA SER A 629 -11.99 -20.67 -1.83
C SER A 629 -11.69 -19.42 -1.00
N PHE A 630 -11.42 -19.57 0.29
CA PHE A 630 -11.13 -18.42 1.16
C PHE A 630 -9.74 -17.83 0.93
N SER A 631 -8.73 -18.67 0.70
CA SER A 631 -7.35 -18.22 0.53
C SER A 631 -7.04 -17.69 -0.87
N ALA A 632 -7.85 -18.05 -1.88
CA ALA A 632 -7.56 -17.75 -3.27
C ALA A 632 -7.59 -16.26 -3.65
N GLU A 633 -8.26 -15.39 -2.88
CA GLU A 633 -8.32 -13.94 -3.16
C GLU A 633 -7.41 -13.09 -2.25
N GLU A 634 -6.84 -13.64 -1.19
CA GLU A 634 -6.16 -12.87 -0.14
C GLU A 634 -4.98 -12.02 -0.66
N ILE A 635 -3.99 -12.65 -1.31
CA ILE A 635 -2.82 -11.93 -1.82
C ILE A 635 -3.23 -11.01 -2.97
N PHE A 636 -4.13 -11.47 -3.84
CA PHE A 636 -4.66 -10.70 -4.96
C PHE A 636 -5.26 -9.36 -4.50
N ARG A 637 -6.09 -9.40 -3.45
CA ARG A 637 -6.76 -8.24 -2.87
C ARG A 637 -5.77 -7.26 -2.24
N ASP A 638 -4.72 -7.77 -1.59
CA ASP A 638 -3.73 -6.94 -0.90
C ASP A 638 -2.67 -6.33 -1.83
N ARG A 639 -2.57 -6.77 -3.10
CA ARG A 639 -1.52 -6.30 -4.03
C ARG A 639 -1.38 -4.78 -4.12
N PRO A 640 -2.46 -3.97 -4.22
CA PRO A 640 -2.31 -2.52 -4.27
C PRO A 640 -1.62 -1.98 -3.02
N THR A 641 -1.98 -2.50 -1.84
CA THR A 641 -1.39 -2.12 -0.55
C THR A 641 0.08 -2.52 -0.47
N LEU A 642 0.41 -3.74 -0.91
CA LEU A 642 1.80 -4.23 -0.96
C LEU A 642 2.67 -3.41 -1.91
N ARG A 643 2.13 -2.96 -3.05
CA ARG A 643 2.87 -2.08 -3.98
C ARG A 643 3.20 -0.73 -3.37
N ARG A 644 2.25 -0.12 -2.65
CA ARG A 644 2.49 1.12 -1.90
C ARG A 644 3.55 0.91 -0.82
N GLU A 645 3.44 -0.18 -0.05
CA GLU A 645 4.33 -0.48 1.07
C GLU A 645 5.74 -0.93 0.64
N ARG A 646 6.00 -1.16 -0.66
CA ARG A 646 7.31 -1.65 -1.14
C ARG A 646 8.48 -0.71 -0.81
N PHE A 647 8.21 0.59 -0.65
CA PHE A 647 9.23 1.60 -0.32
C PHE A 647 9.77 1.42 1.11
N LEU A 648 9.07 0.68 1.97
CA LEU A 648 9.48 0.39 3.35
C LEU A 648 10.47 -0.79 3.48
N ARG A 649 10.70 -1.57 2.40
CA ARG A 649 11.48 -2.83 2.45
C ARG A 649 11.00 -3.81 3.53
N LEU A 650 9.68 -3.99 3.66
CA LEU A 650 9.10 -4.97 4.57
C LEU A 650 9.45 -6.40 4.15
N ASP A 651 9.60 -7.29 5.13
CA ASP A 651 9.90 -8.70 4.92
C ASP A 651 8.68 -9.42 4.34
N TRP A 652 8.81 -9.90 3.10
CA TRP A 652 7.78 -10.72 2.44
C TRP A 652 7.34 -11.92 3.30
N ASN A 653 8.31 -12.55 3.97
CA ASN A 653 8.04 -13.70 4.81
C ASN A 653 7.26 -13.34 6.08
N ALA A 654 7.40 -12.13 6.63
CA ALA A 654 6.62 -11.67 7.78
C ALA A 654 5.14 -11.54 7.40
N TYR A 655 4.86 -10.89 6.26
CA TYR A 655 3.52 -10.79 5.68
C TYR A 655 2.92 -12.15 5.35
N LEU A 656 3.69 -13.03 4.69
CA LEU A 656 3.20 -14.34 4.28
C LEU A 656 2.90 -15.22 5.50
N ALA A 657 3.78 -15.23 6.50
CA ALA A 657 3.56 -15.97 7.74
C ALA A 657 2.34 -15.44 8.51
N SER A 658 2.14 -14.12 8.59
CA SER A 658 0.96 -13.56 9.26
C SER A 658 -0.33 -13.99 8.57
N LYS A 659 -0.35 -13.95 7.23
CA LYS A 659 -1.51 -14.39 6.44
C LYS A 659 -1.78 -15.89 6.61
N MET A 660 -0.74 -16.72 6.54
CA MET A 660 -0.87 -18.16 6.77
C MET A 660 -1.45 -18.44 8.15
N THR A 661 -0.99 -17.74 9.18
CA THR A 661 -1.46 -17.92 10.56
C THR A 661 -2.95 -17.60 10.71
N VAL A 662 -3.43 -16.50 10.10
CA VAL A 662 -4.85 -16.15 10.10
C VAL A 662 -5.68 -17.21 9.37
N MET A 663 -5.23 -17.67 8.19
CA MET A 663 -5.94 -18.69 7.41
C MET A 663 -6.00 -20.04 8.13
N LEU A 664 -4.88 -20.49 8.71
CA LEU A 664 -4.85 -21.72 9.51
C LEU A 664 -5.75 -21.60 10.75
N GLY A 665 -5.79 -20.44 11.40
CA GLY A 665 -6.71 -20.20 12.53
C GLY A 665 -8.18 -20.34 12.14
N ILE A 666 -8.59 -19.72 11.01
CA ILE A 666 -9.96 -19.83 10.50
C ILE A 666 -10.28 -21.29 10.12
N SER A 667 -9.39 -21.96 9.39
CA SER A 667 -9.54 -23.36 8.99
C SER A 667 -9.61 -24.32 10.17
N ALA A 668 -8.86 -24.07 11.25
CA ALA A 668 -8.92 -24.86 12.47
C ALA A 668 -10.30 -24.76 13.13
N VAL A 669 -10.83 -23.54 13.29
CA VAL A 669 -12.18 -23.32 13.82
C VAL A 669 -13.24 -23.99 12.93
N GLN A 670 -13.15 -23.83 11.61
CA GLN A 670 -14.09 -24.45 10.66
C GLN A 670 -14.05 -25.97 10.70
N SER A 671 -12.85 -26.57 10.73
CA SER A 671 -12.67 -28.03 10.78
C SER A 671 -13.16 -28.60 12.10
N LEU A 672 -12.94 -27.88 13.21
CA LEU A 672 -13.42 -28.26 14.54
C LEU A 672 -14.95 -28.25 14.58
N LEU A 673 -15.59 -27.17 14.12
CA LEU A 673 -17.05 -27.07 14.12
C LEU A 673 -17.69 -28.10 13.17
N PHE A 674 -17.09 -28.32 12.00
CA PHE A 674 -17.53 -29.35 11.05
C PHE A 674 -17.49 -30.74 11.71
N THR A 675 -16.36 -31.07 12.34
CA THR A 675 -16.16 -32.36 13.01
C THR A 675 -17.11 -32.54 14.19
N ALA A 676 -17.30 -31.51 15.02
CA ALA A 676 -18.18 -31.56 16.17
C ALA A 676 -19.64 -31.88 15.77
N ILE A 677 -20.15 -31.23 14.73
CA ILE A 677 -21.51 -31.48 14.22
C ILE A 677 -21.62 -32.85 13.57
N ALA A 678 -20.63 -33.22 12.74
CA ALA A 678 -20.61 -34.53 12.09
C ALA A 678 -20.66 -35.67 13.12
N VAL A 679 -19.84 -35.58 14.16
CA VAL A 679 -19.78 -36.58 15.24
C VAL A 679 -21.08 -36.58 16.05
N ALA A 680 -21.65 -35.42 16.36
CA ALA A 680 -22.90 -35.33 17.10
C ALA A 680 -24.09 -35.97 16.34
N VAL A 681 -24.13 -35.84 15.00
CA VAL A 681 -25.23 -36.36 14.18
C VAL A 681 -25.03 -37.83 13.79
N LEU A 682 -23.82 -38.24 13.41
CA LEU A 682 -23.51 -39.60 12.96
C LEU A 682 -22.99 -40.53 14.07
N ARG A 683 -22.82 -40.04 15.30
CA ARG A 683 -22.31 -40.78 16.48
C ARG A 683 -21.00 -41.53 16.20
N ILE A 684 -20.03 -40.87 15.56
CA ILE A 684 -18.71 -41.47 15.26
C ILE A 684 -17.89 -41.53 16.57
N PRO A 685 -17.54 -42.71 17.10
CA PRO A 685 -17.08 -42.86 18.48
C PRO A 685 -15.59 -42.57 18.71
N THR A 686 -14.69 -43.03 17.83
CA THR A 686 -13.22 -42.96 18.02
C THR A 686 -12.51 -42.07 17.00
N GLY A 687 -13.28 -41.32 16.20
CA GLY A 687 -12.79 -40.57 15.05
C GLY A 687 -12.63 -39.06 15.24
N THR A 688 -13.06 -38.47 16.35
CA THR A 688 -13.12 -36.99 16.52
C THR A 688 -11.76 -36.32 16.28
N GLY A 689 -10.70 -36.81 16.93
CA GLY A 689 -9.35 -36.26 16.80
C GLY A 689 -8.79 -36.44 15.39
N MET A 690 -8.87 -37.65 14.83
CA MET A 690 -8.30 -37.95 13.53
C MET A 690 -9.09 -37.31 12.37
N LEU A 691 -10.42 -37.26 12.48
CA LEU A 691 -11.29 -36.55 11.56
C LEU A 691 -10.95 -35.06 11.55
N PHE A 692 -10.84 -34.44 12.73
CA PHE A 692 -10.41 -33.07 12.85
C PHE A 692 -9.02 -32.83 12.23
N LEU A 693 -8.01 -33.62 12.61
CA LEU A 693 -6.64 -33.45 12.14
C LEU A 693 -6.52 -33.63 10.63
N THR A 694 -7.24 -34.60 10.05
CA THR A 694 -7.24 -34.83 8.60
C THR A 694 -7.93 -33.71 7.86
N LEU A 695 -9.14 -33.32 8.28
CA LEU A 695 -9.86 -32.21 7.66
C LEU A 695 -9.08 -30.89 7.80
N PHE A 696 -8.48 -30.63 8.96
CA PHE A 696 -7.62 -29.47 9.17
C PHE A 696 -6.40 -29.48 8.26
N SER A 697 -5.70 -30.62 8.14
CA SER A 697 -4.51 -30.74 7.30
C SER A 697 -4.83 -30.57 5.81
N LEU A 698 -5.99 -31.05 5.36
CA LEU A 698 -6.51 -30.80 4.00
C LEU A 698 -6.82 -29.32 3.78
N SER A 699 -7.49 -28.68 4.74
CA SER A 699 -7.78 -27.25 4.66
C SER A 699 -6.49 -26.42 4.66
N ALA A 700 -5.49 -26.80 5.46
CA ALA A 700 -4.17 -26.19 5.48
C ALA A 700 -3.46 -26.31 4.12
N PHE A 701 -3.44 -27.49 3.52
CA PHE A 701 -2.93 -27.70 2.16
C PHE A 701 -3.67 -26.81 1.14
N ALA A 702 -5.00 -26.80 1.19
CA ALA A 702 -5.82 -26.00 0.30
C ALA A 702 -5.61 -24.49 0.48
N ASN A 703 -5.36 -24.03 1.71
CA ASN A 703 -5.01 -22.64 1.99
C ASN A 703 -3.72 -22.24 1.28
N VAL A 704 -2.67 -23.07 1.37
CA VAL A 704 -1.39 -22.76 0.69
C VAL A 704 -1.54 -22.81 -0.82
N LEU A 705 -2.31 -23.77 -1.34
CA LEU A 705 -2.62 -23.87 -2.76
C LEU A 705 -3.39 -22.64 -3.26
N GLY A 706 -4.38 -22.16 -2.50
CA GLY A 706 -5.14 -20.96 -2.83
C GLY A 706 -4.30 -19.69 -2.76
N LEU A 707 -3.40 -19.54 -1.78
CA LEU A 707 -2.46 -18.41 -1.76
C LEU A 707 -1.53 -18.41 -3.00
N ASN A 708 -1.07 -19.59 -3.45
CA ASN A 708 -0.31 -19.70 -4.70
C ASN A 708 -1.15 -19.28 -5.92
N LEU A 709 -2.41 -19.71 -5.98
CA LEU A 709 -3.35 -19.27 -7.02
C LEU A 709 -3.57 -17.75 -6.97
N SER A 710 -3.72 -17.19 -5.76
CA SER A 710 -3.90 -15.76 -5.52
C SER A 710 -2.71 -14.93 -6.01
N SER A 711 -1.49 -15.41 -5.76
CA SER A 711 -0.24 -14.78 -6.22
C SER A 711 -0.08 -14.87 -7.75
N ALA A 712 -0.49 -15.98 -8.38
CA ALA A 712 -0.30 -16.19 -9.82
C ALA A 712 -1.33 -15.47 -10.71
N MET A 713 -2.57 -15.27 -10.25
CA MET A 713 -3.65 -14.80 -11.13
C MET A 713 -3.77 -13.29 -11.27
N LYS A 714 -4.14 -12.81 -12.46
CA LYS A 714 -4.27 -11.35 -12.76
C LYS A 714 -5.67 -10.78 -12.50
N SER A 715 -6.68 -11.62 -12.27
CA SER A 715 -8.08 -11.21 -12.07
C SER A 715 -8.80 -12.18 -11.13
N ALA A 716 -9.69 -11.66 -10.28
CA ALA A 716 -10.59 -12.44 -9.44
C ALA A 716 -11.47 -13.41 -10.24
N LYS A 717 -11.94 -13.00 -11.43
CA LYS A 717 -12.76 -13.87 -12.31
C LYS A 717 -11.98 -15.13 -12.72
N THR A 718 -10.71 -14.99 -13.05
CA THR A 718 -9.85 -16.12 -13.44
C THR A 718 -9.62 -17.07 -12.28
N ILE A 719 -9.48 -16.55 -11.05
CA ILE A 719 -9.35 -17.36 -9.83
C ILE A 719 -10.57 -18.29 -9.69
N TYR A 720 -11.79 -17.74 -9.79
CA TYR A 720 -13.03 -18.52 -9.64
C TYR A 720 -13.24 -19.58 -10.74
N ILE A 721 -12.73 -19.35 -11.96
CA ILE A 721 -12.78 -20.34 -13.05
C ILE A 721 -11.82 -21.51 -12.77
N ILE A 722 -10.67 -21.26 -12.12
CA ILE A 722 -9.66 -22.28 -11.85
C ILE A 722 -10.02 -23.15 -10.65
N ILE A 723 -10.76 -22.63 -9.66
CA ILE A 723 -11.13 -23.41 -8.46
C ILE A 723 -11.82 -24.75 -8.83
N PRO A 724 -12.87 -24.80 -9.66
CA PRO A 724 -13.46 -26.06 -10.11
C PRO A 724 -12.47 -26.96 -10.87
N LEU A 725 -11.60 -26.37 -11.70
CA LEU A 725 -10.57 -27.11 -12.45
C LEU A 725 -9.55 -27.79 -11.53
N LEU A 726 -9.31 -27.23 -10.34
CA LEU A 726 -8.46 -27.83 -9.31
C LEU A 726 -9.21 -28.88 -8.49
N ILE A 727 -10.51 -28.68 -8.20
CA ILE A 727 -11.31 -29.59 -7.37
C ILE A 727 -11.78 -30.84 -8.12
N ILE A 728 -12.18 -30.73 -9.40
CA ILE A 728 -12.68 -31.88 -10.18
C ILE A 728 -11.66 -33.04 -10.25
N PRO A 729 -10.36 -32.80 -10.52
CA PRO A 729 -9.35 -33.86 -10.45
C PRO A 729 -9.22 -34.48 -9.06
N GLN A 730 -9.37 -33.70 -7.98
CA GLN A 730 -9.33 -34.23 -6.61
C GLN A 730 -10.53 -35.15 -6.33
N ILE A 731 -11.68 -34.89 -6.96
CA ILE A 731 -12.87 -35.75 -6.87
C ILE A 731 -12.64 -37.05 -7.63
N ILE A 732 -12.14 -36.98 -8.87
CA ILE A 732 -11.98 -38.13 -9.76
C ILE A 732 -10.83 -39.05 -9.28
N PHE A 733 -9.66 -38.48 -9.02
CA PHE A 733 -8.43 -39.22 -8.70
C PHE A 733 -8.20 -39.39 -7.19
N GLY A 734 -9.25 -39.19 -6.37
CA GLY A 734 -9.20 -39.41 -4.92
C GLY A 734 -9.32 -40.89 -4.49
N GLY A 735 -9.68 -41.80 -5.40
CA GLY A 735 -9.77 -43.24 -5.14
C GLY A 735 -11.10 -43.71 -4.51
N ALA A 736 -11.99 -42.80 -4.13
CA ALA A 736 -13.30 -43.13 -3.57
C ALA A 736 -14.38 -43.31 -4.64
N ILE A 737 -14.54 -42.35 -5.56
CA ILE A 737 -15.58 -42.45 -6.63
C ILE A 737 -15.18 -43.48 -7.67
N ILE A 738 -13.93 -43.43 -8.12
CA ILE A 738 -13.35 -44.39 -9.06
C ILE A 738 -12.17 -45.03 -8.36
N ARG A 739 -12.21 -46.36 -8.23
CA ARG A 739 -11.10 -47.13 -7.68
C ARG A 739 -9.91 -47.10 -8.63
N PHE A 740 -8.69 -47.07 -8.09
CA PHE A 740 -7.48 -46.90 -8.88
C PHE A 740 -7.22 -48.04 -9.88
N ASP A 741 -7.59 -49.28 -9.54
CA ASP A 741 -7.51 -50.45 -10.41
C ASP A 741 -8.44 -50.38 -11.63
N ARG A 742 -9.50 -49.54 -11.57
CA ARG A 742 -10.50 -49.40 -12.63
C ARG A 742 -10.24 -48.24 -13.59
N PHE A 743 -9.14 -47.52 -13.41
CA PHE A 743 -8.69 -46.56 -14.41
C PHE A 743 -8.12 -47.26 -15.64
N ASN A 744 -7.87 -46.48 -16.69
CA ASN A 744 -7.24 -46.98 -17.90
C ASN A 744 -5.89 -47.66 -17.54
N PRO A 745 -5.68 -48.94 -17.92
CA PRO A 745 -4.48 -49.72 -17.59
C PRO A 745 -3.15 -49.08 -18.01
N ILE A 746 -3.17 -48.13 -18.95
CA ILE A 746 -1.98 -47.34 -19.32
C ILE A 746 -1.42 -46.56 -18.12
N PHE A 747 -2.29 -46.13 -17.20
CA PHE A 747 -1.93 -45.25 -16.10
C PHE A 747 -1.93 -45.94 -14.73
N THR A 748 -2.36 -47.21 -14.65
CA THR A 748 -2.62 -47.89 -13.38
C THR A 748 -2.06 -49.29 -13.32
N GLN A 749 -1.71 -49.69 -12.10
CA GLN A 749 -1.22 -51.01 -11.76
C GLN A 749 -1.92 -51.45 -10.48
N VAL A 750 -2.14 -52.75 -10.33
CA VAL A 750 -2.92 -53.30 -9.22
C VAL A 750 -2.21 -53.13 -7.86
N ASP A 751 -0.89 -53.18 -7.86
CA ASP A 751 -0.05 -53.24 -6.65
C ASP A 751 0.31 -51.88 -6.05
N ARG A 752 -0.09 -50.76 -6.68
CA ARG A 752 0.31 -49.42 -6.26
C ARG A 752 -0.69 -48.36 -6.68
N VAL A 753 -0.74 -47.27 -5.92
CA VAL A 753 -1.51 -46.08 -6.29
C VAL A 753 -0.81 -45.37 -7.48
N PRO A 754 -1.55 -44.94 -8.51
CA PRO A 754 -0.97 -44.22 -9.65
C PRO A 754 -0.38 -42.87 -9.24
N LEU A 755 0.61 -42.40 -10.00
CA LEU A 755 1.31 -41.15 -9.71
C LEU A 755 0.35 -39.94 -9.66
N ILE A 756 -0.68 -39.92 -10.51
CA ILE A 756 -1.72 -38.88 -10.50
C ILE A 756 -2.49 -38.90 -9.17
N GLY A 757 -2.78 -40.09 -8.62
CA GLY A 757 -3.42 -40.23 -7.30
C GLY A 757 -2.51 -39.79 -6.16
N ASN A 758 -1.20 -40.03 -6.25
CA ASN A 758 -0.21 -39.56 -5.27
C ASN A 758 -0.11 -38.03 -5.20
N LEU A 759 -0.44 -37.33 -6.28
CA LEU A 759 -0.50 -35.87 -6.33
C LEU A 759 -1.78 -35.29 -5.71
N MET A 760 -2.84 -36.10 -5.56
CA MET A 760 -4.12 -35.63 -5.03
C MET A 760 -4.12 -35.63 -3.49
N ALA A 761 -4.41 -34.48 -2.88
CA ALA A 761 -4.55 -34.37 -1.43
C ALA A 761 -5.79 -35.13 -0.93
N SER A 762 -6.86 -35.17 -1.72
CA SER A 762 -8.10 -35.89 -1.38
C SER A 762 -7.86 -37.39 -1.14
N ARG A 763 -6.96 -38.01 -1.91
CA ARG A 763 -6.56 -39.42 -1.75
C ARG A 763 -5.97 -39.67 -0.36
N TRP A 764 -5.00 -38.84 0.04
CA TRP A 764 -4.30 -38.99 1.33
C TRP A 764 -5.26 -38.76 2.49
N GLY A 765 -6.14 -37.76 2.37
CA GLY A 765 -7.16 -37.46 3.37
C GLY A 765 -8.20 -38.57 3.52
N PHE A 766 -8.72 -39.11 2.42
CA PHE A 766 -9.73 -40.17 2.49
C PHE A 766 -9.17 -41.49 3.01
N GLU A 767 -8.00 -41.91 2.51
CA GLU A 767 -7.32 -43.13 3.00
C GLU A 767 -6.99 -43.02 4.49
N SER A 768 -6.58 -41.83 4.95
CA SER A 768 -6.31 -41.57 6.38
C SER A 768 -7.54 -41.88 7.25
N LEU A 769 -8.71 -41.36 6.88
CA LEU A 769 -9.96 -41.56 7.62
C LEU A 769 -10.48 -42.99 7.53
N ALA A 770 -10.46 -43.56 6.33
CA ALA A 770 -10.97 -44.91 6.10
C ALA A 770 -10.16 -45.94 6.90
N VAL A 771 -8.82 -45.89 6.82
CA VAL A 771 -7.95 -46.82 7.55
C VAL A 771 -8.09 -46.64 9.06
N HIS A 772 -8.12 -45.39 9.56
CA HIS A 772 -8.26 -45.09 10.98
C HIS A 772 -9.56 -45.65 11.57
N LEU A 773 -10.69 -45.34 10.95
CA LEU A 773 -12.00 -45.76 11.45
C LEU A 773 -12.22 -47.27 11.35
N THR A 774 -11.58 -47.95 10.39
CA THR A 774 -11.68 -49.41 10.26
C THR A 774 -10.72 -50.15 11.21
N ARG A 775 -9.51 -49.64 11.47
CA ARG A 775 -8.50 -50.38 12.25
C ARG A 775 -8.38 -49.95 13.71
N GLU A 776 -8.58 -48.68 14.02
CA GLU A 776 -8.36 -48.11 15.36
C GLU A 776 -9.67 -47.92 16.14
N ASN A 777 -10.70 -48.72 15.83
CA ASN A 777 -11.95 -48.70 16.57
C ASN A 777 -11.90 -49.69 17.74
N ASP A 778 -12.61 -49.38 18.83
CA ASP A 778 -12.55 -50.16 20.08
C ASP A 778 -13.10 -51.59 19.91
N ALA A 779 -13.94 -51.85 18.89
CA ALA A 779 -14.52 -53.17 18.64
C ALA A 779 -13.57 -54.14 17.92
N ASP A 780 -12.79 -53.66 16.94
CA ASP A 780 -11.95 -54.50 16.08
C ASP A 780 -10.45 -54.41 16.43
N ALA A 781 -10.00 -53.30 17.03
CA ALA A 781 -8.58 -53.07 17.32
C ALA A 781 -7.92 -54.20 18.16
N PRO A 782 -8.56 -54.77 19.19
CA PRO A 782 -7.99 -55.88 19.97
C PRO A 782 -7.76 -57.17 19.14
N PHE A 783 -8.49 -57.32 18.03
CA PHE A 783 -8.49 -58.53 17.21
C PHE A 783 -7.67 -58.39 15.93
N MET A 784 -7.33 -57.15 15.56
CA MET A 784 -6.77 -56.80 14.26
C MET A 784 -5.48 -57.57 13.90
N GLU A 785 -4.59 -57.80 14.87
CA GLU A 785 -3.36 -58.58 14.62
C GLU A 785 -3.66 -60.04 14.25
N PHE A 786 -4.66 -60.64 14.89
CA PHE A 786 -5.08 -62.00 14.58
C PHE A 786 -5.80 -62.06 13.23
N GLU A 787 -6.64 -61.06 12.93
CA GLU A 787 -7.32 -60.95 11.64
C GLU A 787 -6.33 -60.75 10.48
N ASP A 788 -5.29 -59.93 10.66
CA ASP A 788 -4.22 -59.75 9.68
C ASP A 788 -3.55 -61.08 9.33
N ARG A 789 -3.21 -61.88 10.36
CA ARG A 789 -2.61 -63.21 10.19
C ARG A 789 -3.59 -64.19 9.53
N MET A 790 -4.86 -64.19 9.95
CA MET A 790 -5.89 -65.05 9.39
C MET A 790 -6.11 -64.79 7.90
N GLU A 791 -6.31 -63.53 7.51
CA GLU A 791 -6.52 -63.15 6.10
C GLU A 791 -5.30 -63.49 5.24
N ARG A 792 -4.09 -63.21 5.74
CA ARG A 792 -2.85 -63.53 5.00
C ARG A 792 -2.65 -65.05 4.85
N ALA A 793 -2.87 -65.82 5.91
CA ALA A 793 -2.76 -67.27 5.89
C ALA A 793 -3.83 -67.92 5.00
N ALA A 794 -5.07 -67.43 5.04
CA ALA A 794 -6.15 -67.87 4.16
C ALA A 794 -5.82 -67.60 2.70
N TRP A 795 -5.28 -66.42 2.38
CA TRP A 795 -4.88 -66.10 1.02
C TRP A 795 -3.73 -66.99 0.52
N ARG A 796 -2.70 -67.23 1.36
CA ARG A 796 -1.58 -68.13 1.04
C ARG A 796 -2.06 -69.57 0.80
N ARG A 797 -2.98 -70.05 1.64
CA ARG A 797 -3.58 -71.38 1.57
C ARG A 797 -4.45 -71.58 0.31
N ASP A 798 -5.34 -70.63 0.00
CA ASP A 798 -6.40 -70.85 -0.98
C ASP A 798 -6.05 -70.33 -2.38
N PHE A 799 -5.49 -69.12 -2.48
CA PHE A 799 -5.28 -68.43 -3.76
C PHE A 799 -3.83 -68.51 -4.24
N TRP A 800 -2.87 -68.25 -3.34
CA TRP A 800 -1.45 -68.31 -3.69
C TRP A 800 -1.04 -69.73 -4.09
N HIS A 801 -1.44 -70.76 -3.32
CA HIS A 801 -1.12 -72.16 -3.63
C HIS A 801 -1.55 -72.57 -5.05
N GLN A 802 -2.77 -72.20 -5.45
CA GLN A 802 -3.29 -72.49 -6.78
C GLN A 802 -2.50 -71.77 -7.88
N ARG A 803 -2.21 -70.47 -7.69
CA ARG A 803 -1.54 -69.65 -8.69
C ARG A 803 -0.04 -69.92 -8.79
N TYR A 804 0.61 -70.22 -7.67
CA TYR A 804 2.04 -70.54 -7.58
C TYR A 804 2.42 -71.74 -8.45
N ARG A 805 1.56 -72.78 -8.48
CA ARG A 805 1.73 -73.96 -9.34
C ARG A 805 1.73 -73.66 -10.83
N LEU A 806 1.14 -72.52 -11.22
CA LEU A 806 0.98 -72.08 -12.60
C LEU A 806 2.04 -71.05 -13.04
N ILE A 807 3.01 -70.70 -12.18
CA ILE A 807 4.07 -69.73 -12.52
C ILE A 807 5.17 -70.44 -13.31
N ASP A 808 5.32 -70.19 -14.60
CA ASP A 808 6.36 -70.83 -15.42
C ASP A 808 7.77 -70.26 -15.20
N ASP A 809 7.89 -69.03 -14.70
CA ASP A 809 9.18 -68.36 -14.43
C ASP A 809 9.83 -68.88 -13.14
N ALA A 810 10.98 -69.56 -13.28
CA ALA A 810 11.72 -70.14 -12.16
C ALA A 810 12.25 -69.11 -11.15
N GLN A 811 12.60 -67.90 -11.58
CA GLN A 811 13.11 -66.85 -10.68
C GLN A 811 11.98 -66.24 -9.84
N VAL A 812 10.82 -66.03 -10.46
CA VAL A 812 9.64 -65.54 -9.72
C VAL A 812 9.17 -66.61 -8.75
N ARG A 813 9.16 -67.87 -9.19
CA ARG A 813 8.78 -69.02 -8.37
C ARG A 813 9.71 -69.22 -7.16
N SER A 814 11.02 -68.99 -7.29
CA SER A 814 11.95 -69.10 -6.15
C SER A 814 11.76 -67.96 -5.15
N ARG A 815 11.61 -66.71 -5.61
CA ARG A 815 11.35 -65.55 -4.74
C ARG A 815 10.04 -65.66 -3.97
N GLU A 816 8.98 -66.12 -4.64
CA GLU A 816 7.69 -66.35 -3.99
C GLU A 816 7.75 -67.44 -2.92
N TRP A 817 8.57 -68.47 -3.16
CA TRP A 817 8.80 -69.54 -2.20
C TRP A 817 9.55 -69.02 -0.97
N GLU A 818 10.66 -68.31 -1.18
CA GLU A 818 11.46 -67.69 -0.11
C GLU A 818 10.62 -66.73 0.73
N GLY A 819 9.82 -65.86 0.09
CA GLY A 819 8.97 -64.91 0.80
C GLY A 819 7.85 -65.57 1.62
N ALA A 820 7.28 -66.68 1.14
CA ALA A 820 6.30 -67.45 1.92
C ALA A 820 6.96 -68.15 3.12
N LEU A 821 8.20 -68.61 2.96
CA LEU A 821 8.98 -69.23 4.02
C LEU A 821 9.39 -68.19 5.08
N GLU A 822 9.84 -67.01 4.65
CA GLU A 822 10.10 -65.86 5.52
C GLU A 822 8.85 -65.48 6.33
N GLU A 823 7.67 -65.40 5.71
CA GLU A 823 6.40 -65.12 6.41
C GLU A 823 6.11 -66.13 7.53
N LEU A 824 6.24 -67.42 7.25
CA LEU A 824 6.04 -68.48 8.26
C LEU A 824 7.09 -68.39 9.38
N THR A 825 8.35 -68.13 9.06
CA THR A 825 9.40 -67.94 10.09
C THR A 825 9.13 -66.72 10.96
N MET A 826 8.67 -65.60 10.39
CA MET A 826 8.30 -64.39 11.14
C MET A 826 7.16 -64.65 12.12
N TRP A 827 6.23 -65.53 11.76
CA TRP A 827 5.15 -65.94 12.66
C TRP A 827 5.54 -67.05 13.65
N GLY A 828 6.79 -67.51 13.62
CA GLY A 828 7.33 -68.48 14.57
C GLY A 828 7.10 -69.96 14.20
N TYR A 829 6.74 -70.27 12.95
CA TYR A 829 6.54 -71.65 12.50
C TYR A 829 7.86 -72.27 12.04
N ALA A 830 8.05 -73.55 12.35
CA ALA A 830 9.18 -74.32 11.85
C ALA A 830 9.06 -74.51 10.34
N THR A 831 10.04 -74.02 9.59
CA THR A 831 10.10 -74.14 8.13
C THR A 831 11.04 -75.24 7.66
N ASP A 832 11.81 -75.83 8.59
CA ASP A 832 12.72 -76.95 8.36
C ASP A 832 11.92 -78.20 7.98
N GLY A 833 11.93 -78.55 6.69
CA GLY A 833 11.22 -79.73 6.15
C GLY A 833 10.05 -79.43 5.22
N LEU A 834 9.76 -78.16 4.92
CA LEU A 834 8.80 -77.79 3.88
C LEU A 834 9.45 -77.90 2.49
N GLU A 835 9.17 -78.98 1.76
CA GLU A 835 9.77 -79.23 0.42
C GLU A 835 8.78 -79.06 -0.73
N THR A 836 7.47 -79.23 -0.48
CA THR A 836 6.44 -79.13 -1.51
C THR A 836 5.43 -78.00 -1.26
N ALA A 837 4.81 -77.51 -2.33
CA ALA A 837 3.76 -76.48 -2.20
C ALA A 837 2.56 -76.96 -1.37
N ASP A 838 2.29 -78.27 -1.31
CA ASP A 838 1.25 -78.82 -0.43
C ASP A 838 1.65 -78.74 1.05
N ASP A 839 2.92 -78.98 1.38
CA ASP A 839 3.44 -78.82 2.75
C ASP A 839 3.30 -77.37 3.22
N MET A 840 3.61 -76.40 2.34
CA MET A 840 3.39 -74.98 2.62
C MET A 840 1.91 -74.64 2.84
N ARG A 841 1.01 -75.19 2.01
CA ARG A 841 -0.44 -74.98 2.17
C ARG A 841 -0.92 -75.47 3.53
N ASP A 842 -0.44 -76.63 3.95
CA ASP A 842 -0.82 -77.24 5.22
C ASP A 842 -0.23 -76.46 6.41
N ALA A 843 1.00 -75.95 6.30
CA ALA A 843 1.59 -75.02 7.28
C ALA A 843 0.75 -73.72 7.43
N PHE A 844 0.36 -73.08 6.32
CA PHE A 844 -0.53 -71.90 6.37
C PHE A 844 -1.94 -72.24 6.88
N LYS A 845 -2.43 -73.46 6.65
CA LYS A 845 -3.71 -73.93 7.22
C LYS A 845 -3.63 -74.04 8.74
N ASP A 846 -2.50 -74.51 9.28
CA ASP A 846 -2.31 -74.58 10.73
C ASP A 846 -2.11 -73.19 11.32
N ALA A 847 -1.35 -72.32 10.65
CA ALA A 847 -1.22 -70.91 11.05
C ALA A 847 -2.57 -70.18 11.10
N TYR A 848 -3.46 -70.43 10.13
CA TYR A 848 -4.82 -69.92 10.16
C TYR A 848 -5.62 -70.42 11.37
N LYS A 849 -5.53 -71.70 11.72
CA LYS A 849 -6.26 -72.27 12.86
C LYS A 849 -5.78 -71.69 14.19
N GLU A 850 -4.47 -71.53 14.35
CA GLU A 850 -3.89 -70.95 15.56
C GLU A 850 -4.33 -69.50 15.74
N ALA A 851 -4.23 -68.68 14.69
CA ALA A 851 -4.70 -67.29 14.72
C ALA A 851 -6.22 -67.20 14.99
N PHE A 852 -7.02 -68.10 14.40
CA PHE A 852 -8.45 -68.20 14.65
C PHE A 852 -8.75 -68.53 16.13
N GLN A 853 -8.05 -69.50 16.71
CA GLN A 853 -8.20 -69.88 18.12
C GLN A 853 -7.79 -68.72 19.04
N ALA A 854 -6.65 -68.09 18.78
CA ALA A 854 -6.18 -66.94 19.56
C ALA A 854 -7.19 -65.78 19.54
N ARG A 855 -7.75 -65.46 18.36
CA ARG A 855 -8.81 -64.45 18.23
C ARG A 855 -10.07 -64.83 19.01
N ASP A 856 -10.52 -66.08 18.89
CA ASP A 856 -11.73 -66.53 19.59
C ASP A 856 -11.53 -66.53 21.11
N THR A 857 -10.34 -66.87 21.62
CA THR A 857 -9.98 -66.74 23.04
C THR A 857 -9.98 -65.27 23.48
N ALA A 858 -9.34 -64.38 22.72
CA ALA A 858 -9.36 -62.94 23.01
C ALA A 858 -10.80 -62.39 23.02
N ARG A 859 -11.64 -62.87 22.11
CA ARG A 859 -13.06 -62.48 22.01
C ARG A 859 -13.87 -62.99 23.19
N GLN A 860 -13.60 -64.20 23.68
CA GLN A 860 -14.24 -64.73 24.90
C GLN A 860 -13.88 -63.89 26.12
N ILE A 861 -12.59 -63.54 26.28
CA ILE A 861 -12.13 -62.68 27.37
C ILE A 861 -12.84 -61.32 27.33
N LEU A 862 -12.92 -60.68 26.15
CA LEU A 862 -13.61 -59.40 26.03
C LEU A 862 -15.12 -59.51 26.27
N ALA A 863 -15.74 -60.64 25.90
CA ALA A 863 -17.16 -60.91 26.16
C ALA A 863 -17.49 -61.10 27.65
N GLU A 864 -16.51 -61.42 28.49
CA GLU A 864 -16.68 -61.49 29.94
C GLU A 864 -16.74 -60.09 30.58
N GLU A 865 -16.13 -59.09 29.94
CA GLU A 865 -16.04 -57.71 30.44
C GLU A 865 -17.11 -56.77 29.85
N GLU A 866 -17.47 -56.93 28.58
CA GLU A 866 -18.38 -56.04 27.85
C GLU A 866 -19.38 -56.77 26.93
N ASP A 867 -20.54 -56.16 26.64
CA ASP A 867 -21.44 -56.66 25.59
C ASP A 867 -20.84 -56.37 24.21
N LEU A 868 -20.25 -57.40 23.60
CA LEU A 868 -19.64 -57.33 22.27
C LEU A 868 -20.58 -56.81 21.20
N LYS A 869 -21.90 -57.03 21.32
CA LYS A 869 -22.86 -56.56 20.34
C LYS A 869 -23.02 -55.04 20.45
N GLU A 870 -23.19 -54.51 21.66
CA GLU A 870 -23.28 -53.07 21.89
C GLU A 870 -21.97 -52.37 21.52
N LEU A 871 -20.82 -52.96 21.88
CA LEU A 871 -19.50 -52.46 21.50
C LEU A 871 -19.34 -52.38 19.98
N LYS A 872 -19.75 -53.43 19.25
CA LYS A 872 -19.69 -53.46 17.78
C LYS A 872 -20.70 -52.52 17.13
N ASP A 873 -21.92 -52.45 17.65
CA ASP A 873 -22.99 -51.58 17.14
C ASP A 873 -22.64 -50.09 17.32
N ALA A 874 -21.84 -49.76 18.34
CA ALA A 874 -21.31 -48.43 18.60
C ALA A 874 -20.06 -48.10 17.76
N ASN A 875 -19.11 -49.03 17.59
CA ASN A 875 -17.75 -48.73 17.10
C ASN A 875 -17.36 -49.28 15.71
N HIS A 876 -18.05 -50.28 15.20
CA HIS A 876 -17.78 -50.84 13.87
C HIS A 876 -18.75 -50.28 12.85
N ASN A 877 -18.37 -50.16 11.57
CA ASN A 877 -19.27 -49.82 10.47
C ASN A 877 -19.12 -50.81 9.32
N ASP A 878 -20.20 -51.54 9.02
CA ASP A 878 -20.19 -52.66 8.07
C ASP A 878 -19.86 -52.15 6.65
N ALA A 879 -20.46 -51.04 6.23
CA ALA A 879 -20.27 -50.48 4.88
C ALA A 879 -18.85 -49.94 4.65
N LEU A 880 -18.25 -49.28 5.65
CA LEU A 880 -16.87 -48.81 5.58
C LEU A 880 -15.88 -49.97 5.59
N HIS A 881 -16.13 -51.00 6.41
CA HIS A 881 -15.30 -52.19 6.43
C HIS A 881 -15.32 -52.90 5.07
N GLU A 882 -16.51 -53.14 4.48
CA GLU A 882 -16.64 -53.73 3.14
C GLU A 882 -15.95 -52.88 2.06
N TRP A 883 -16.11 -51.56 2.14
CA TRP A 883 -15.50 -50.61 1.21
C TRP A 883 -13.97 -50.72 1.16
N VAL A 884 -13.35 -50.83 2.33
CA VAL A 884 -11.89 -50.92 2.48
C VAL A 884 -11.39 -52.34 2.14
N MET A 885 -12.18 -53.37 2.45
CA MET A 885 -11.86 -54.77 2.15
C MET A 885 -11.95 -55.09 0.65
N GLN A 886 -12.79 -54.40 -0.11
CA GLN A 886 -12.96 -54.59 -1.57
C GLN A 886 -13.27 -56.05 -1.94
N THR A 887 -14.16 -56.69 -1.19
CA THR A 887 -14.59 -58.08 -1.38
C THR A 887 -15.39 -58.32 -2.66
N ASP A 888 -15.84 -57.25 -3.33
CA ASP A 888 -16.59 -57.26 -4.58
C ASP A 888 -15.74 -57.61 -5.83
N ARG A 889 -14.42 -57.79 -5.68
CA ARG A 889 -13.53 -58.10 -6.80
C ARG A 889 -13.75 -59.51 -7.35
N SER A 890 -13.77 -59.61 -8.68
CA SER A 890 -13.83 -60.88 -9.43
C SER A 890 -12.50 -61.64 -9.41
N GLU A 891 -11.39 -60.91 -9.46
CA GLU A 891 -10.03 -61.46 -9.36
C GLU A 891 -9.49 -61.20 -7.95
N ARG A 892 -8.96 -62.25 -7.31
CA ARG A 892 -8.41 -62.19 -5.94
C ARG A 892 -6.89 -62.24 -5.90
N ILE A 893 -6.25 -62.45 -7.05
CA ILE A 893 -4.81 -62.55 -7.20
C ILE A 893 -4.36 -62.06 -8.57
N ALA A 894 -3.34 -61.20 -8.59
CA ALA A 894 -2.67 -60.76 -9.80
C ALA A 894 -1.18 -61.07 -9.75
N LEU A 895 -0.61 -61.36 -10.92
CA LEU A 895 0.83 -61.46 -11.11
C LEU A 895 1.34 -60.11 -11.59
N THR A 896 2.16 -59.43 -10.77
CA THR A 896 2.80 -58.16 -11.12
C THR A 896 4.32 -58.35 -11.28
N GLU A 897 5.03 -57.29 -11.65
CA GLU A 897 6.51 -57.28 -11.66
C GLU A 897 7.13 -57.64 -10.29
N ARG A 898 6.35 -57.49 -9.21
CA ARG A 898 6.77 -57.76 -7.82
C ARG A 898 6.41 -59.15 -7.33
N GLY A 899 5.74 -59.97 -8.14
CA GLY A 899 5.28 -61.30 -7.76
C GLY A 899 3.75 -61.40 -7.66
N LEU A 900 3.28 -62.35 -6.87
CA LEU A 900 1.85 -62.58 -6.63
C LEU A 900 1.32 -61.63 -5.57
N VAL A 901 0.37 -60.78 -5.96
CA VAL A 901 -0.24 -59.77 -5.08
C VAL A 901 -1.69 -60.14 -4.81
N GLN A 902 -2.09 -60.03 -3.55
CA GLN A 902 -3.46 -60.20 -3.11
C GLN A 902 -4.28 -58.96 -3.46
N GLU A 903 -5.36 -59.14 -4.22
CA GLU A 903 -6.17 -58.03 -4.71
C GLU A 903 -7.27 -57.56 -3.74
N THR A 904 -7.57 -58.35 -2.72
CA THR A 904 -8.63 -58.06 -1.73
C THR A 904 -8.04 -57.88 -0.34
N ALA A 905 -8.75 -57.22 0.57
CA ALA A 905 -8.35 -57.07 1.97
C ALA A 905 -6.98 -56.38 2.15
N PHE A 906 -6.67 -55.34 1.36
CA PHE A 906 -5.41 -54.58 1.49
C PHE A 906 -5.17 -54.02 2.88
N ILE A 907 -6.24 -53.75 3.63
CA ILE A 907 -6.20 -53.28 5.00
C ILE A 907 -5.51 -54.26 5.95
N HIS A 908 -5.48 -55.55 5.62
CA HIS A 908 -4.81 -56.61 6.39
C HIS A 908 -3.44 -57.00 5.84
N GLN A 909 -3.00 -56.37 4.74
CA GLN A 909 -1.75 -56.72 4.07
C GLN A 909 -0.63 -55.77 4.51
N MET A 910 0.37 -56.29 5.23
CA MET A 910 1.60 -55.54 5.45
C MET A 910 2.35 -55.34 4.12
N PRO A 911 2.78 -54.11 3.79
CA PRO A 911 3.48 -53.86 2.54
C PRO A 911 4.81 -54.60 2.47
N LEU A 912 5.08 -55.27 1.34
CA LEU A 912 6.31 -56.01 1.11
C LEU A 912 7.45 -55.05 0.70
N GLY A 913 8.45 -54.89 1.56
CA GLY A 913 9.65 -54.06 1.32
C GLY A 913 9.39 -52.56 1.40
N ARG A 914 10.28 -51.74 0.81
CA ARG A 914 10.32 -50.26 0.95
C ARG A 914 9.19 -49.53 0.21
N GLN A 915 7.93 -49.79 0.59
CA GLN A 915 6.74 -49.22 -0.03
C GLN A 915 6.12 -48.15 0.88
N ALA A 916 6.58 -46.91 0.72
CA ALA A 916 5.96 -45.73 1.32
C ALA A 916 4.88 -45.16 0.38
N TRP A 917 5.31 -44.40 -0.63
CA TRP A 917 4.44 -43.71 -1.60
C TRP A 917 3.77 -44.63 -2.62
N ASN A 918 4.37 -45.80 -2.87
CA ASN A 918 3.94 -46.80 -3.85
C ASN A 918 3.23 -48.00 -3.20
N ALA A 919 2.78 -47.86 -1.95
CA ALA A 919 2.01 -48.90 -1.29
C ALA A 919 0.59 -49.01 -1.87
N PRO A 920 -0.05 -50.18 -1.77
CA PRO A 920 -1.46 -50.35 -2.09
C PRO A 920 -2.36 -49.37 -1.32
N PHE A 921 -3.49 -49.04 -1.93
CA PHE A 921 -4.50 -48.17 -1.33
C PHE A 921 -5.15 -48.88 -0.13
N TYR A 922 -5.20 -48.21 1.02
CA TYR A 922 -5.66 -48.73 2.32
C TYR A 922 -4.73 -49.69 3.06
N ALA A 923 -3.47 -49.87 2.62
CA ALA A 923 -2.51 -50.64 3.42
C ALA A 923 -2.46 -50.11 4.88
N PRO A 924 -2.32 -50.98 5.90
CA PRO A 924 -2.39 -50.59 7.31
C PRO A 924 -1.23 -49.69 7.74
N GLU A 925 -0.04 -49.99 7.22
CA GLU A 925 1.20 -49.26 7.48
C GLU A 925 1.92 -48.93 6.18
N LYS A 926 2.82 -47.96 6.23
CA LYS A 926 3.69 -47.55 5.13
C LYS A 926 5.14 -47.68 5.59
N GLN A 927 6.00 -48.29 4.77
CA GLN A 927 7.41 -48.51 5.12
C GLN A 927 8.31 -47.45 4.52
N LEU A 928 8.92 -46.62 5.38
CA LEU A 928 9.92 -45.61 5.00
C LEU A 928 11.32 -46.05 5.45
N GLY A 929 12.06 -46.73 4.57
CA GLY A 929 13.36 -47.29 4.91
C GLY A 929 13.20 -48.49 5.85
N HIS A 930 13.63 -48.34 7.11
CA HIS A 930 13.46 -49.35 8.17
C HIS A 930 12.31 -49.02 9.15
N TRP A 931 11.65 -47.87 8.97
CA TRP A 931 10.58 -47.41 9.85
C TRP A 931 9.23 -47.83 9.29
N SER A 932 8.41 -48.49 10.10
CA SER A 932 7.00 -48.71 9.79
C SER A 932 6.16 -47.61 10.45
N ILE A 933 5.35 -46.91 9.65
CA ILE A 933 4.50 -45.82 10.11
C ILE A 933 3.06 -46.15 9.75
N LYS A 934 2.16 -46.07 10.72
CA LYS A 934 0.72 -46.22 10.49
C LYS A 934 0.23 -45.29 9.38
N THR A 935 -0.58 -45.82 8.46
CA THR A 935 -1.05 -45.08 7.29
C THR A 935 -1.71 -43.74 7.59
N PRO A 936 -2.60 -43.61 8.61
CA PRO A 936 -3.22 -42.33 8.92
C PRO A 936 -2.17 -41.24 9.26
N ILE A 937 -1.17 -41.57 10.06
CA ILE A 937 -0.09 -40.63 10.44
C ILE A 937 0.81 -40.32 9.24
N PHE A 938 1.18 -41.34 8.46
CA PHE A 938 1.98 -41.16 7.26
C PHE A 938 1.28 -40.20 6.28
N ASN A 939 -0.01 -40.39 6.04
CA ASN A 939 -0.80 -39.56 5.14
C ASN A 939 -0.86 -38.10 5.60
N LEU A 940 -1.00 -37.85 6.92
CA LEU A 940 -0.91 -36.50 7.46
C LEU A 940 0.48 -35.88 7.20
N LEU A 941 1.56 -36.62 7.44
CA LEU A 941 2.92 -36.15 7.15
C LEU A 941 3.07 -35.78 5.68
N VAL A 942 2.53 -36.59 4.76
CA VAL A 942 2.53 -36.28 3.32
C VAL A 942 1.81 -34.97 3.05
N LEU A 943 0.58 -34.77 3.57
CA LEU A 943 -0.17 -33.53 3.39
C LEU A 943 0.60 -32.30 3.89
N TRP A 944 1.28 -32.40 5.04
CA TRP A 944 2.11 -31.32 5.57
C TRP A 944 3.37 -31.09 4.72
N THR A 945 4.02 -32.13 4.20
CA THR A 945 5.16 -31.97 3.28
C THR A 945 4.74 -31.31 1.95
N MET A 946 3.56 -31.67 1.41
CA MET A 946 2.99 -31.00 0.23
C MET A 946 2.72 -29.52 0.51
N SER A 947 2.14 -29.23 1.68
CA SER A 947 1.87 -27.85 2.14
C SER A 947 3.16 -27.04 2.29
N LEU A 948 4.20 -27.61 2.90
CA LEU A 948 5.51 -26.97 3.05
C LEU A 948 6.18 -26.71 1.69
N THR A 949 6.05 -27.64 0.75
CA THR A 949 6.57 -27.48 -0.62
C THR A 949 5.88 -26.30 -1.33
N LEU A 950 4.55 -26.24 -1.26
CA LEU A 950 3.78 -25.10 -1.80
C LEU A 950 4.10 -23.78 -1.09
N TYR A 951 4.38 -23.82 0.21
CA TYR A 951 4.77 -22.64 0.97
C TYR A 951 6.15 -22.15 0.54
N PHE A 952 7.11 -23.06 0.31
CA PHE A 952 8.43 -22.73 -0.19
C PHE A 952 8.38 -22.08 -1.59
N ILE A 953 7.50 -22.58 -2.48
CA ILE A 953 7.27 -21.99 -3.80
C ILE A 953 6.78 -20.53 -3.68
N LEU A 954 5.85 -20.29 -2.76
CA LEU A 954 5.27 -18.97 -2.51
C LEU A 954 6.23 -18.02 -1.80
N ALA A 955 6.99 -18.50 -0.81
CA ALA A 955 7.98 -17.73 -0.08
C ALA A 955 9.10 -17.22 -1.00
N ASN A 956 9.50 -18.02 -1.99
CA ASN A 956 10.51 -17.63 -2.98
C ASN A 956 9.95 -16.87 -4.20
N ARG A 957 8.64 -16.55 -4.21
CA ARG A 957 7.93 -15.88 -5.31
C ARG A 957 8.21 -16.52 -6.69
N LEU A 958 8.32 -17.85 -6.75
CA LEU A 958 8.56 -18.56 -8.01
C LEU A 958 7.51 -18.27 -9.10
N PRO A 959 6.20 -18.16 -8.78
CA PRO A 959 5.20 -17.79 -9.79
C PRO A 959 5.52 -16.47 -10.49
N GLU A 960 5.92 -15.43 -9.74
CA GLU A 960 6.29 -14.12 -10.28
C GLU A 960 7.59 -14.17 -11.11
N ARG A 961 8.53 -15.04 -10.71
CA ARG A 961 9.78 -15.25 -11.46
C ARG A 961 9.56 -15.96 -12.78
N TRP A 962 8.65 -16.92 -12.83
CA TRP A 962 8.25 -17.64 -14.05
C TRP A 962 7.34 -16.81 -14.98
N GLY A 963 7.09 -15.53 -14.65
CA GLY A 963 6.29 -14.62 -15.47
C GLY A 963 4.78 -14.80 -15.30
N TRP A 964 4.33 -15.56 -14.30
CA TRP A 964 2.93 -15.71 -13.96
C TRP A 964 2.54 -14.59 -12.97
N GLY A 965 1.42 -13.90 -13.23
CA GLY A 965 1.02 -12.71 -12.48
C GLY A 965 1.66 -11.41 -12.98
N LYS A 966 1.55 -10.33 -12.20
CA LYS A 966 2.35 -9.10 -12.38
C LYS A 966 3.41 -9.10 -11.29
N ARG A 967 4.69 -8.94 -11.62
CA ARG A 967 5.75 -8.75 -10.61
C ARG A 967 5.34 -7.59 -9.68
N LEU A 968 5.50 -7.81 -8.38
CA LEU A 968 5.33 -6.76 -7.39
C LEU A 968 6.53 -5.78 -7.40
N ASP A 969 7.65 -6.23 -7.97
CA ASP A 969 8.93 -5.51 -8.08
C ASP A 969 8.98 -4.57 -9.29
#